data_AF-A0A3S8W3Y6-F1
#
_entry.id   AF-A0A3S8W3Y6-F1
#
_cell.length_a   1.000
_cell.length_b   1.000
_cell.length_c   1.000
_cell.angle_alpha   90.00
_cell.angle_beta   90.00
_cell.angle_gamma   90.00
#
_symmetry.space_group_name_H-M   'P 1'
#
loop_
_entity.id
_entity.type
_entity.pdbx_description
1 polymer ?
#
loop_
_entity_poly.entity_id
_entity_poly.type
_entity_poly.pdbx_seq_one_letter_code
_entity_poly.pdbx_strand_id
1 'polypeptide(L)'
;MALTVDELVALFPAGGAGTFELDTGRLGLSGESESLEHLPSGVLTLTEATADSAALTVTGKVTLAGEEMPASARFFAAGTAVDALLFEASPATWLLQTAVARVDLSGLSGGRSLRVLLAAGQAAAAAGRCPGTGPWVGFQLGGAVADPLEFRAELRKESIGTAQPLDGPPLLITPLLEALGEYGVELPGPLVDWLERVQLHQHPMGKMDNLMVTAEAPVDHGTGANPVELLVLRTTALGRTGQDGKPKATTVAMVRARTDWDGSGLPVVGPMIGNGLLSLPALQIMYVSENLSAEDVIKINRVVTEYNLGPLQQLPVANEAAGVPLGKNVSAAVHLAVMGKPIPALVITVPPKFGPDPQSPDKPKLEYEFVIGKQFGPVYLSSIVFRYDFKKGLLIELQGQVTIGSLTWQVAGLGFYVGMSGGFPLLPFLHGMNIEATAADGLIGFKGGLLNKTPDDPALDFELAGLILVQAMVVELGAQAVWARSVEGWHSVFIYGELSLLGGASVFGPPPFTVTGFSAGFGINSSFKKVPTGAEIAEFPLVARLDAAQALPGMPAPTPYTPEDALKALTGPTGWIRPTEGQYWVAAGVKFTSFGFIETKALAVIEFGDSVKAMLLGRTSVSLPRTLNPSARAIARVNIGLSLGFSSAEHCLSMDVALLPGSYVLDPSIELTGGIAVYVWTGGGRAGDFAISLGGYHPDYNVPAHYPRPKRLGFVWSPASDITVRAEAYAAITPAAFMFGGRLAAVYDKGIFSAWFTAHLDVLVQWKPFYLDVRLGISIGVAATIKVWFVRVRISVEVGIDLHLWLPPFGGRATVKLWFISFSFGFGSSRDNTPTVDWPEFRTQIPAPARVIPNEGLLADADQGEIARRAAAKEPTLVSSAGFTFTTESGIPASHLYINDRLIKQSDAGSIDIRPMRKTGVTSAHRVTITKDGTTFHPTDHHWVVKPVTGTVAPGLWGKPLAKPGDALDGDQLLENRLTGLRITLPEPDYGTDTGPVTSKALSYEGLPDGRMPLRVSDPAGPEPRADDQSIRIIVDTVAAPTVKACRTAVLSTLARLGAGPGADTDSPLTGYAALAGRSLTTPPLTTTATR
;
A
#
# COMPACT_ATOMS: atom_id res chain seq x y z
N MET A 1 -71.23 6.61 14.07
CA MET A 1 -72.16 6.18 13.00
C MET A 1 -73.57 6.61 13.38
N ALA A 2 -74.56 6.60 12.48
CA ALA A 2 -75.94 7.01 12.78
C ALA A 2 -76.79 5.81 13.25
N LEU A 3 -76.27 5.06 14.23
CA LEU A 3 -76.88 3.83 14.75
C LEU A 3 -76.61 3.71 16.26
N THR A 4 -77.66 3.45 17.05
CA THR A 4 -77.53 3.13 18.48
C THR A 4 -77.33 1.64 18.73
N VAL A 5 -76.81 1.26 19.90
CA VAL A 5 -76.59 -0.15 20.27
C VAL A 5 -77.90 -0.94 20.26
N ASP A 6 -78.99 -0.36 20.77
CA ASP A 6 -80.30 -1.02 20.79
C ASP A 6 -80.87 -1.22 19.38
N GLU A 7 -80.68 -0.24 18.49
CA GLU A 7 -81.05 -0.37 17.06
C GLU A 7 -80.21 -1.42 16.34
N LEU A 8 -78.92 -1.54 16.67
CA LEU A 8 -78.04 -2.57 16.11
C LEU A 8 -78.46 -3.97 16.58
N VAL A 9 -78.71 -4.15 17.88
CA VAL A 9 -79.13 -5.44 18.45
C VAL A 9 -80.50 -5.86 17.92
N ALA A 10 -81.40 -4.91 17.64
CA ALA A 10 -82.69 -5.20 17.00
C ALA A 10 -82.57 -5.75 15.57
N LEU A 11 -81.44 -5.50 14.89
CA LEU A 11 -81.13 -6.07 13.57
C LEU A 11 -80.54 -7.48 13.65
N PHE A 12 -80.20 -7.97 14.84
CA PHE A 12 -79.60 -9.30 15.01
C PHE A 12 -80.65 -10.40 14.84
N PRO A 13 -80.35 -11.47 14.08
CA PRO A 13 -81.29 -12.57 13.85
C PRO A 13 -81.64 -13.28 15.18
N ALA A 14 -82.94 -13.42 15.45
CA ALA A 14 -83.45 -14.03 16.68
C ALA A 14 -83.37 -15.56 16.64
N GLY A 15 -82.23 -16.14 17.06
CA GLY A 15 -82.06 -17.56 17.37
C GLY A 15 -82.02 -18.51 16.16
N GLY A 16 -80.81 -18.88 15.73
CA GLY A 16 -80.55 -19.77 14.58
C GLY A 16 -80.25 -19.02 13.27
N ALA A 17 -79.62 -19.69 12.29
CA ALA A 17 -79.10 -19.10 11.05
C ALA A 17 -80.17 -18.25 10.32
N GLY A 18 -80.01 -16.93 10.35
CA GLY A 18 -80.90 -15.95 9.72
C GLY A 18 -80.18 -15.07 8.71
N THR A 19 -80.76 -13.92 8.35
CA THR A 19 -80.11 -12.91 7.50
C THR A 19 -79.94 -11.63 8.32
N PHE A 20 -78.74 -11.06 8.32
CA PHE A 20 -78.46 -9.75 8.89
C PHE A 20 -78.31 -8.75 7.76
N GLU A 21 -79.09 -7.67 7.80
CA GLU A 21 -79.08 -6.60 6.81
C GLU A 21 -78.83 -5.26 7.52
N LEU A 22 -77.80 -4.53 7.08
CA LEU A 22 -77.48 -3.20 7.57
C LEU A 22 -77.32 -2.22 6.43
N ASP A 23 -78.20 -1.22 6.38
CA ASP A 23 -78.13 -0.11 5.43
C ASP A 23 -76.82 0.71 5.64
N THR A 24 -76.03 0.88 4.57
CA THR A 24 -74.76 1.60 4.62
C THR A 24 -74.94 3.08 4.96
N GLY A 25 -76.10 3.68 4.70
CA GLY A 25 -76.46 5.03 5.14
C GLY A 25 -76.40 5.19 6.66
N ARG A 26 -76.73 4.13 7.42
CA ARG A 26 -76.63 4.12 8.90
C ARG A 26 -75.18 4.03 9.41
N LEU A 27 -74.25 3.60 8.56
CA LEU A 27 -72.80 3.66 8.83
C LEU A 27 -72.24 5.08 8.67
N GLY A 28 -73.07 6.06 8.25
CA GLY A 28 -72.64 7.42 7.93
C GLY A 28 -72.16 7.58 6.49
N LEU A 29 -72.46 6.62 5.60
CA LEU A 29 -72.08 6.63 4.19
C LEU A 29 -73.21 7.12 3.26
N SER A 30 -74.18 7.89 3.78
CA SER A 30 -75.39 8.28 3.05
C SER A 30 -75.07 9.24 1.89
N GLY A 31 -75.29 8.78 0.66
CA GLY A 31 -75.05 9.54 -0.59
C GLY A 31 -74.09 8.84 -1.56
N GLU A 32 -73.48 7.73 -1.15
CA GLU A 32 -72.39 7.08 -1.86
C GLU A 32 -72.66 5.59 -2.11
N SER A 33 -73.74 5.28 -2.84
CA SER A 33 -74.06 3.90 -3.25
C SER A 33 -73.03 3.29 -4.20
N GLU A 34 -72.10 4.06 -4.74
CA GLU A 34 -71.01 3.60 -5.62
C GLU A 34 -69.71 3.23 -4.87
N SER A 35 -69.61 3.51 -3.56
CA SER A 35 -68.31 3.43 -2.86
C SER A 35 -67.90 2.02 -2.43
N LEU A 36 -68.82 1.07 -2.60
CA LEU A 36 -68.58 -0.36 -2.45
C LEU A 36 -69.24 -1.04 -3.64
N GLU A 37 -68.56 -1.03 -4.80
CA GLU A 37 -69.02 -1.62 -6.08
C GLU A 37 -69.52 -3.08 -5.96
N HIS A 38 -69.24 -3.74 -4.84
CA HIS A 38 -69.54 -5.14 -4.59
C HIS A 38 -70.67 -5.42 -3.59
N LEU A 39 -71.32 -4.38 -3.03
CA LEU A 39 -72.55 -4.54 -2.24
C LEU A 39 -73.79 -4.27 -3.12
N PRO A 40 -74.63 -5.28 -3.45
CA PRO A 40 -75.64 -5.16 -4.52
C PRO A 40 -76.76 -4.13 -4.33
N SER A 41 -76.84 -3.42 -3.21
CA SER A 41 -78.00 -2.56 -2.88
C SER A 41 -77.73 -1.43 -1.88
N GLY A 42 -76.48 -1.14 -1.52
CA GLY A 42 -76.18 -0.23 -0.40
C GLY A 42 -76.59 -0.81 0.97
N VAL A 43 -76.79 -2.12 1.03
CA VAL A 43 -77.10 -2.86 2.26
C VAL A 43 -76.05 -3.94 2.45
N LEU A 44 -75.34 -3.90 3.57
CA LEU A 44 -74.46 -4.97 4.00
C LEU A 44 -75.31 -6.16 4.44
N THR A 45 -75.30 -7.23 3.64
CA THR A 45 -76.10 -8.43 3.90
C THR A 45 -75.19 -9.60 4.27
N LEU A 46 -75.39 -10.18 5.45
CA LEU A 46 -74.79 -11.44 5.86
C LEU A 46 -75.89 -12.52 5.88
N THR A 47 -75.79 -13.50 4.99
CA THR A 47 -76.63 -14.71 4.95
C THR A 47 -76.08 -15.76 5.90
N GLU A 48 -76.92 -16.70 6.35
CA GLU A 48 -76.57 -17.69 7.38
C GLU A 48 -76.00 -17.03 8.65
N ALA A 49 -76.45 -15.81 8.94
CA ALA A 49 -75.90 -14.99 9.99
C ALA A 49 -76.22 -15.55 11.38
N THR A 50 -75.18 -15.68 12.18
CA THR A 50 -75.24 -15.90 13.63
C THR A 50 -74.67 -14.67 14.34
N ALA A 51 -75.46 -14.11 15.25
CA ALA A 51 -75.11 -12.91 16.00
C ALA A 51 -74.89 -13.22 17.49
N ASP A 52 -73.88 -12.56 18.06
CA ASP A 52 -73.65 -12.49 19.49
C ASP A 52 -73.95 -11.07 19.96
N SER A 53 -75.10 -10.90 20.62
CA SER A 53 -75.56 -9.62 21.15
C SER A 53 -74.67 -9.08 22.27
N ALA A 54 -73.97 -9.93 23.02
CA ALA A 54 -73.05 -9.50 24.07
C ALA A 54 -71.72 -9.03 23.50
N ALA A 55 -71.25 -9.66 22.41
CA ALA A 55 -70.01 -9.28 21.73
C ALA A 55 -70.21 -8.25 20.59
N LEU A 56 -71.45 -7.83 20.32
CA LEU A 56 -71.85 -6.98 19.19
C LEU A 56 -71.23 -7.44 17.86
N THR A 57 -71.24 -8.76 17.64
CA THR A 57 -70.60 -9.39 16.48
C THR A 57 -71.61 -10.20 15.69
N VAL A 58 -71.59 -10.06 14.37
CA VAL A 58 -72.36 -10.86 13.43
C VAL A 58 -71.39 -11.61 12.53
N THR A 59 -71.57 -12.91 12.41
CA THR A 59 -70.78 -13.79 11.53
C THR A 59 -71.73 -14.46 10.57
N GLY A 60 -71.35 -14.59 9.31
CA GLY A 60 -72.19 -15.22 8.29
C GLY A 60 -71.43 -15.32 6.98
N LYS A 61 -72.16 -15.41 5.88
CA LYS A 61 -71.61 -15.34 4.53
C LYS A 61 -72.03 -14.03 3.88
N VAL A 62 -71.11 -13.39 3.17
CA VAL A 62 -71.39 -12.22 2.35
C VAL A 62 -71.20 -12.62 0.89
N THR A 63 -72.06 -12.13 0.00
CA THR A 63 -71.79 -12.21 -1.44
C THR A 63 -71.16 -10.91 -1.90
N LEU A 64 -69.88 -10.94 -2.26
CA LEU A 64 -69.14 -9.80 -2.81
C LEU A 64 -68.66 -10.17 -4.20
N ALA A 65 -68.87 -9.28 -5.18
CA ALA A 65 -68.47 -9.49 -6.58
C ALA A 65 -69.01 -10.80 -7.21
N GLY A 66 -70.14 -11.32 -6.72
CA GLY A 66 -70.75 -12.57 -7.20
C GLY A 66 -70.23 -13.85 -6.56
N GLU A 67 -69.26 -13.76 -5.63
CA GLU A 67 -68.78 -14.90 -4.83
C GLU A 67 -69.31 -14.83 -3.40
N GLU A 68 -69.84 -15.96 -2.91
CA GLU A 68 -70.27 -16.11 -1.52
C GLU A 68 -69.09 -16.58 -0.65
N MET A 69 -68.77 -15.82 0.40
CA MET A 69 -67.60 -16.05 1.25
C MET A 69 -67.91 -15.79 2.72
N PRO A 70 -67.23 -16.46 3.67
CA PRO A 70 -67.40 -16.19 5.09
C PRO A 70 -66.96 -14.76 5.42
N ALA A 71 -67.76 -14.07 6.21
CA ALA A 71 -67.47 -12.73 6.68
C ALA A 71 -67.90 -12.53 8.14
N SER A 72 -67.24 -11.57 8.79
CA SER A 72 -67.61 -11.15 10.14
C SER A 72 -67.68 -9.64 10.23
N ALA A 73 -68.70 -9.15 10.92
CA ALA A 73 -68.92 -7.74 11.21
C ALA A 73 -68.95 -7.57 12.72
N ARG A 74 -67.95 -6.89 13.28
CA ARG A 74 -67.87 -6.57 14.70
C ARG A 74 -68.05 -5.08 14.92
N PHE A 75 -69.01 -4.73 15.76
CA PHE A 75 -69.34 -3.34 16.06
C PHE A 75 -68.78 -2.94 17.42
N PHE A 76 -68.31 -1.71 17.52
CA PHE A 76 -67.79 -1.13 18.75
C PHE A 76 -68.64 0.08 19.13
N ALA A 77 -69.06 0.11 20.38
CA ALA A 77 -69.93 1.15 20.93
C ALA A 77 -69.20 1.98 21.99
N ALA A 78 -69.49 3.28 22.04
CA ALA A 78 -69.18 4.14 23.17
C ALA A 78 -70.48 4.72 23.73
N GLY A 79 -70.84 4.33 24.94
CA GLY A 79 -72.17 4.63 25.50
C GLY A 79 -73.27 3.93 24.71
N THR A 80 -74.29 4.68 24.26
CA THR A 80 -75.43 4.14 23.50
C THR A 80 -75.25 4.23 21.98
N ALA A 81 -74.16 4.82 21.49
CA ALA A 81 -73.88 4.99 20.07
C ALA A 81 -72.85 3.97 19.55
N VAL A 82 -73.02 3.53 18.29
CA VAL A 82 -72.04 2.71 17.57
C VAL A 82 -71.05 3.62 16.86
N ASP A 83 -69.76 3.45 17.17
CA ASP A 83 -68.70 4.37 16.75
C ASP A 83 -67.73 3.76 15.73
N ALA A 84 -67.58 2.43 15.72
CA ALA A 84 -66.76 1.74 14.74
C ALA A 84 -67.34 0.39 14.31
N LEU A 85 -66.99 -0.01 13.09
CA LEU A 85 -67.27 -1.32 12.50
C LEU A 85 -65.96 -1.90 11.98
N LEU A 86 -65.61 -3.08 12.46
CA LEU A 86 -64.61 -3.93 11.85
C LEU A 86 -65.33 -4.97 10.96
N PHE A 87 -65.08 -4.91 9.66
CA PHE A 87 -65.59 -5.86 8.70
C PHE A 87 -64.43 -6.71 8.16
N GLU A 88 -64.54 -8.03 8.27
CA GLU A 88 -63.55 -8.98 7.77
C GLU A 88 -64.17 -9.84 6.66
N ALA A 89 -63.54 -9.84 5.47
CA ALA A 89 -63.90 -10.68 4.32
C ALA A 89 -62.66 -10.99 3.46
N SER A 90 -62.70 -12.03 2.62
CA SER A 90 -61.54 -12.49 1.83
C SER A 90 -61.81 -12.55 0.31
N PRO A 91 -62.15 -11.45 -0.38
CA PRO A 91 -62.37 -11.50 -1.82
C PRO A 91 -61.05 -11.53 -2.60
N ALA A 92 -61.07 -12.17 -3.78
CA ALA A 92 -59.93 -12.21 -4.71
C ALA A 92 -59.60 -10.85 -5.34
N THR A 93 -60.57 -9.94 -5.41
CA THR A 93 -60.40 -8.56 -5.91
C THR A 93 -61.11 -7.60 -4.97
N TRP A 94 -60.40 -6.58 -4.49
CA TRP A 94 -60.97 -5.54 -3.65
C TRP A 94 -60.73 -4.17 -4.28
N LEU A 95 -61.77 -3.57 -4.86
CA LEU A 95 -61.74 -2.21 -5.38
C LEU A 95 -62.52 -1.30 -4.44
N LEU A 96 -61.84 -0.29 -3.90
CA LEU A 96 -62.45 0.77 -3.13
C LEU A 96 -62.63 1.98 -4.05
N GLN A 97 -63.86 2.24 -4.45
CA GLN A 97 -64.22 3.47 -5.14
C GLN A 97 -64.81 4.43 -4.09
N THR A 98 -64.55 5.71 -4.21
CA THR A 98 -65.24 6.77 -3.47
C THR A 98 -65.71 7.80 -4.49
N ALA A 99 -66.49 8.81 -4.10
CA ALA A 99 -66.86 9.89 -5.02
C ALA A 99 -65.64 10.65 -5.60
N VAL A 100 -64.43 10.43 -5.06
CA VAL A 100 -63.22 11.20 -5.36
C VAL A 100 -61.97 10.35 -5.67
N ALA A 101 -61.98 9.03 -5.46
CA ALA A 101 -60.84 8.16 -5.76
C ALA A 101 -61.25 6.72 -6.12
N ARG A 102 -60.44 6.02 -6.93
CA ARG A 102 -60.52 4.56 -7.11
C ARG A 102 -59.21 3.95 -6.67
N VAL A 103 -59.26 3.07 -5.68
CA VAL A 103 -58.09 2.40 -5.09
C VAL A 103 -58.27 0.90 -5.24
N ASP A 104 -57.35 0.25 -5.96
CA ASP A 104 -57.29 -1.21 -6.05
C ASP A 104 -56.45 -1.76 -4.90
N LEU A 105 -57.09 -2.51 -4.02
CA LEU A 105 -56.50 -3.13 -2.84
C LEU A 105 -56.26 -4.64 -3.05
N SER A 106 -56.50 -5.17 -4.26
CA SER A 106 -56.35 -6.62 -4.56
C SER A 106 -54.94 -7.15 -4.25
N GLY A 107 -53.90 -6.35 -4.54
CA GLY A 107 -52.49 -6.72 -4.31
C GLY A 107 -52.08 -6.88 -2.85
N LEU A 108 -52.85 -6.33 -1.90
CA LEU A 108 -52.57 -6.45 -0.45
C LEU A 108 -53.06 -7.77 0.16
N SER A 109 -53.97 -8.46 -0.52
CA SER A 109 -54.64 -9.64 0.04
C SER A 109 -53.79 -10.90 -0.03
N GLY A 110 -53.08 -11.16 -1.15
CA GLY A 110 -52.25 -12.36 -1.31
C GLY A 110 -52.96 -13.68 -0.97
N GLY A 111 -54.29 -13.75 -1.11
CA GLY A 111 -55.11 -14.88 -0.68
C GLY A 111 -55.49 -14.94 0.82
N ARG A 112 -55.25 -13.89 1.61
CA ARG A 112 -55.63 -13.76 3.03
C ARG A 112 -56.83 -12.82 3.21
N SER A 113 -57.52 -12.96 4.35
CA SER A 113 -58.67 -12.11 4.71
C SER A 113 -58.26 -10.66 4.92
N LEU A 114 -58.91 -9.73 4.19
CA LEU A 114 -58.72 -8.31 4.37
C LEU A 114 -59.63 -7.83 5.51
N ARG A 115 -59.03 -7.07 6.43
CA ARG A 115 -59.75 -6.44 7.55
C ARG A 115 -59.91 -4.96 7.28
N VAL A 116 -61.16 -4.54 7.18
CA VAL A 116 -61.53 -3.14 6.95
C VAL A 116 -62.11 -2.58 8.24
N LEU A 117 -61.44 -1.57 8.80
CA LEU A 117 -61.94 -0.83 9.95
C LEU A 117 -62.52 0.51 9.48
N LEU A 118 -63.80 0.71 9.74
CA LEU A 118 -64.50 1.97 9.55
C LEU A 118 -64.75 2.60 10.93
N ALA A 119 -64.14 3.76 11.20
CA ALA A 119 -64.27 4.45 12.47
C ALA A 119 -64.42 5.96 12.28
N ALA A 120 -65.22 6.60 13.13
CA ALA A 120 -65.36 8.05 13.17
C ALA A 120 -64.61 8.64 14.38
N GLY A 121 -63.82 9.70 14.17
CA GLY A 121 -63.19 10.47 15.26
C GLY A 121 -62.27 9.66 16.18
N GLN A 122 -62.30 9.93 17.49
CA GLN A 122 -61.39 9.35 18.49
C GLN A 122 -61.59 7.84 18.74
N ALA A 123 -62.63 7.20 18.20
CA ALA A 123 -62.93 5.78 18.41
C ALA A 123 -61.90 4.83 17.76
N ALA A 124 -61.16 5.27 16.74
CA ALA A 124 -60.12 4.47 16.07
C ALA A 124 -58.99 4.02 17.02
N ALA A 125 -58.67 4.84 18.03
CA ALA A 125 -57.62 4.54 19.01
C ALA A 125 -57.99 3.38 19.96
N ALA A 126 -59.28 3.15 20.20
CA ALA A 126 -59.76 2.07 21.07
C ALA A 126 -59.90 0.72 20.32
N ALA A 127 -60.25 0.76 19.02
CA ALA A 127 -60.37 -0.44 18.18
C ALA A 127 -59.01 -1.07 17.82
N GLY A 128 -57.93 -0.27 17.80
CA GLY A 128 -56.55 -0.73 17.54
C GLY A 128 -55.93 -1.68 18.58
N ARG A 129 -56.70 -2.11 19.60
CA ARG A 129 -56.32 -3.16 20.56
C ARG A 129 -57.03 -4.50 20.31
N CYS A 130 -57.58 -4.76 19.12
CA CYS A 130 -58.23 -6.03 18.82
C CYS A 130 -57.21 -7.15 18.52
N PRO A 131 -57.38 -8.36 19.10
CA PRO A 131 -56.54 -9.51 18.80
C PRO A 131 -56.96 -10.17 17.48
N GLY A 132 -56.00 -10.36 16.56
CA GLY A 132 -56.10 -11.28 15.43
C GLY A 132 -54.98 -11.07 14.40
N THR A 133 -54.62 -12.14 13.69
CA THR A 133 -53.44 -12.23 12.83
C THR A 133 -53.78 -11.96 11.35
N GLY A 134 -53.65 -10.72 10.89
CA GLY A 134 -53.82 -10.34 9.48
C GLY A 134 -53.50 -8.85 9.20
N PRO A 135 -53.16 -8.47 7.95
CA PRO A 135 -52.96 -7.06 7.58
C PRO A 135 -54.28 -6.29 7.73
N TRP A 136 -54.21 -5.08 8.28
CA TRP A 136 -55.38 -4.20 8.42
C TRP A 136 -55.20 -2.95 7.57
N VAL A 137 -56.31 -2.47 6.99
CA VAL A 137 -56.37 -1.18 6.31
C VAL A 137 -57.34 -0.30 7.10
N GLY A 138 -56.81 0.79 7.67
CA GLY A 138 -57.61 1.75 8.42
C GLY A 138 -57.98 2.95 7.56
N PHE A 139 -59.26 3.32 7.55
CA PHE A 139 -59.71 4.56 6.92
C PHE A 139 -60.07 5.57 8.00
N GLN A 140 -59.40 6.72 8.01
CA GLN A 140 -59.71 7.81 8.92
C GLN A 140 -60.44 8.92 8.16
N LEU A 141 -61.72 9.11 8.46
CA LEU A 141 -62.49 10.24 7.92
C LEU A 141 -62.11 11.50 8.70
N GLY A 142 -61.37 12.40 8.05
CA GLY A 142 -61.08 13.75 8.55
C GLY A 142 -62.37 14.55 8.76
N GLY A 143 -62.39 15.41 9.78
CA GLY A 143 -63.59 16.14 10.17
C GLY A 143 -64.13 17.10 9.11
N ALA A 144 -65.45 17.33 9.18
CA ALA A 144 -66.29 18.16 8.30
C ALA A 144 -66.32 17.72 6.82
N VAL A 145 -67.53 17.73 6.25
CA VAL A 145 -67.95 17.13 4.97
C VAL A 145 -67.34 17.79 3.71
N ALA A 146 -66.15 18.41 3.81
CA ALA A 146 -65.49 19.13 2.72
C ALA A 146 -63.96 18.93 2.60
N ASP A 147 -63.30 18.22 3.53
CA ASP A 147 -61.86 17.95 3.40
C ASP A 147 -61.61 16.67 2.57
N PRO A 148 -60.59 16.65 1.67
CA PRO A 148 -60.25 15.46 0.90
C PRO A 148 -59.85 14.31 1.82
N LEU A 149 -60.31 13.09 1.52
CA LEU A 149 -59.87 11.87 2.20
C LEU A 149 -58.34 11.73 2.12
N GLU A 150 -57.65 11.84 3.26
CA GLU A 150 -56.25 11.45 3.40
C GLU A 150 -56.19 9.92 3.52
N PHE A 151 -55.58 9.25 2.53
CA PHE A 151 -55.31 7.82 2.61
C PHE A 151 -54.02 7.61 3.43
N ARG A 152 -54.16 7.04 4.63
CA ARG A 152 -53.03 6.67 5.48
C ARG A 152 -52.99 5.16 5.68
N ALA A 153 -52.06 4.48 5.01
CA ALA A 153 -51.71 3.10 5.32
C ALA A 153 -50.55 3.09 6.33
N GLU A 154 -50.75 2.49 7.50
CA GLU A 154 -49.73 2.40 8.56
C GLU A 154 -49.32 0.93 8.77
N LEU A 155 -48.06 0.59 8.45
CA LEU A 155 -47.50 -0.75 8.67
C LEU A 155 -46.63 -0.74 9.95
N ARG A 156 -47.09 -1.39 11.03
CA ARG A 156 -46.33 -1.55 12.28
C ARG A 156 -45.78 -2.96 12.44
N LYS A 157 -44.52 -3.08 12.84
CA LYS A 157 -43.86 -4.36 13.16
C LYS A 157 -44.51 -5.07 14.35
N GLU A 158 -45.10 -4.33 15.31
CA GLU A 158 -45.77 -4.89 16.50
C GLU A 158 -47.19 -5.43 16.21
N SER A 159 -47.76 -5.20 15.02
CA SER A 159 -48.93 -5.94 14.53
C SER A 159 -48.59 -7.39 14.15
N ILE A 160 -47.30 -7.72 14.11
CA ILE A 160 -46.74 -9.06 13.97
C ILE A 160 -46.61 -9.61 15.40
N GLY A 161 -47.75 -9.90 16.02
CA GLY A 161 -47.80 -10.53 17.33
C GLY A 161 -47.14 -11.91 17.30
N THR A 162 -46.26 -12.15 18.25
CA THR A 162 -45.59 -13.42 18.54
C THR A 162 -46.56 -14.61 18.59
N ALA A 163 -46.64 -15.38 17.51
CA ALA A 163 -47.14 -16.74 17.48
C ALA A 163 -46.35 -17.53 16.43
N GLN A 164 -45.83 -18.70 16.81
CA GLN A 164 -45.22 -19.64 15.86
C GLN A 164 -46.22 -19.99 14.74
N PRO A 165 -45.79 -20.08 13.46
CA PRO A 165 -46.68 -20.44 12.37
C PRO A 165 -47.06 -21.93 12.47
N LEU A 166 -48.35 -22.23 12.39
CA LEU A 166 -48.81 -23.45 11.73
C LEU A 166 -48.75 -23.15 10.23
N ASP A 167 -47.61 -23.50 9.63
CA ASP A 167 -47.32 -23.57 8.19
C ASP A 167 -47.68 -22.36 7.33
N GLY A 168 -46.81 -21.34 7.35
CA GLY A 168 -46.74 -20.28 6.32
C GLY A 168 -45.75 -19.15 6.67
N PRO A 169 -45.01 -18.56 5.70
CA PRO A 169 -44.06 -17.49 5.99
C PRO A 169 -44.75 -16.18 6.40
N PRO A 170 -44.11 -15.35 7.26
CA PRO A 170 -44.59 -14.02 7.61
C PRO A 170 -44.64 -13.10 6.37
N LEU A 171 -45.65 -12.23 6.26
CA LEU A 171 -45.72 -11.21 5.21
C LEU A 171 -44.57 -10.20 5.45
N LEU A 172 -43.60 -10.16 4.55
CA LEU A 172 -42.45 -9.27 4.59
C LEU A 172 -42.81 -7.88 4.04
N ILE A 173 -41.98 -6.86 4.34
CA ILE A 173 -41.98 -5.49 3.76
C ILE A 173 -41.77 -5.50 2.21
N THR A 174 -41.34 -6.64 1.67
CA THR A 174 -40.97 -6.87 0.26
C THR A 174 -42.05 -6.53 -0.79
N PRO A 175 -43.35 -6.85 -0.63
CA PRO A 175 -44.37 -6.56 -1.64
C PRO A 175 -44.65 -5.06 -1.82
N LEU A 176 -44.51 -4.26 -0.75
CA LEU A 176 -44.62 -2.79 -0.82
C LEU A 176 -43.45 -2.20 -1.61
N LEU A 177 -42.26 -2.79 -1.46
CA LEU A 177 -41.06 -2.36 -2.16
C LEU A 177 -41.02 -2.80 -3.62
N GLU A 178 -41.56 -3.98 -3.94
CA GLU A 178 -41.81 -4.42 -5.31
C GLU A 178 -42.80 -3.47 -6.01
N ALA A 179 -43.89 -3.07 -5.33
CA ALA A 179 -44.82 -2.07 -5.83
C ALA A 179 -44.16 -0.69 -6.02
N LEU A 180 -43.29 -0.24 -5.11
CA LEU A 180 -42.52 1.01 -5.28
C LEU A 180 -41.47 0.90 -6.41
N GLY A 181 -40.92 -0.29 -6.63
CA GLY A 181 -40.03 -0.61 -7.75
C GLY A 181 -40.72 -0.44 -9.11
N GLU A 182 -42.01 -0.81 -9.23
CA GLU A 182 -42.81 -0.55 -10.44
C GLU A 182 -43.01 0.96 -10.71
N TYR A 183 -42.93 1.80 -9.68
CA TYR A 183 -42.94 3.27 -9.80
C TYR A 183 -41.54 3.89 -9.94
N GLY A 184 -40.49 3.08 -10.10
CA GLY A 184 -39.12 3.50 -10.36
C GLY A 184 -38.30 3.89 -9.12
N VAL A 185 -38.72 3.46 -7.92
CA VAL A 185 -38.02 3.71 -6.65
C VAL A 185 -37.39 2.41 -6.15
N GLU A 186 -36.08 2.24 -6.32
CA GLU A 186 -35.31 1.17 -5.68
C GLU A 186 -34.64 1.70 -4.40
N LEU A 187 -35.03 1.16 -3.23
CA LEU A 187 -34.36 1.44 -1.96
C LEU A 187 -33.17 0.47 -1.77
N PRO A 188 -32.01 0.90 -1.25
CA PRO A 188 -30.87 0.00 -1.01
C PRO A 188 -31.26 -1.14 -0.07
N GLY A 189 -30.93 -2.38 -0.41
CA GLY A 189 -31.28 -3.58 0.37
C GLY A 189 -31.03 -3.50 1.88
N PRO A 190 -29.88 -2.96 2.37
CA PRO A 190 -29.63 -2.83 3.81
C PRO A 190 -30.56 -1.85 4.53
N LEU A 191 -31.10 -0.84 3.82
CA LEU A 191 -31.97 0.20 4.39
C LEU A 191 -33.38 -0.33 4.67
N VAL A 192 -33.83 -1.31 3.86
CA VAL A 192 -35.15 -1.93 3.91
C VAL A 192 -35.38 -2.71 5.20
N ASP A 193 -34.36 -3.40 5.70
CA ASP A 193 -34.45 -4.29 6.87
C ASP A 193 -34.63 -3.51 8.20
N TRP A 194 -34.47 -2.18 8.19
CA TRP A 194 -34.51 -1.31 9.38
C TRP A 194 -35.71 -0.37 9.44
N LEU A 195 -36.56 -0.33 8.41
CA LEU A 195 -37.70 0.59 8.37
C LEU A 195 -38.85 0.07 9.24
N GLU A 196 -39.34 0.92 10.13
CA GLU A 196 -40.60 0.70 10.85
C GLU A 196 -41.56 1.87 10.54
N ARG A 197 -42.86 1.70 10.80
CA ARG A 197 -43.88 2.76 10.62
C ARG A 197 -43.88 3.40 9.23
N VAL A 198 -43.84 2.59 8.18
CA VAL A 198 -43.94 3.09 6.80
C VAL A 198 -45.32 3.70 6.58
N GLN A 199 -45.35 4.94 6.09
CA GLN A 199 -46.56 5.67 5.73
C GLN A 199 -46.48 6.04 4.24
N LEU A 200 -47.54 5.73 3.51
CA LEU A 200 -47.74 6.15 2.13
C LEU A 200 -48.68 7.36 2.13
N HIS A 201 -48.24 8.43 1.49
CA HIS A 201 -49.02 9.65 1.28
C HIS A 201 -49.20 9.87 -0.22
N GLN A 202 -50.44 9.95 -0.67
CA GLN A 202 -50.80 10.24 -2.06
C GLN A 202 -51.78 11.41 -2.08
N HIS A 203 -51.43 12.50 -2.76
CA HIS A 203 -52.32 13.65 -2.85
C HIS A 203 -53.54 13.32 -3.74
N PRO A 204 -54.78 13.55 -3.28
CA PRO A 204 -55.95 13.41 -4.14
C PRO A 204 -56.07 14.67 -5.02
N MET A 205 -56.24 14.47 -6.33
CA MET A 205 -56.50 15.46 -7.41
C MET A 205 -55.31 16.13 -8.13
N GLY A 206 -55.11 15.75 -9.40
CA GLY A 206 -55.54 16.61 -10.52
C GLY A 206 -54.52 17.50 -11.24
N LYS A 207 -53.31 17.76 -10.72
CA LYS A 207 -52.23 18.42 -11.50
C LYS A 207 -50.82 17.92 -11.22
N MET A 208 -50.60 17.17 -10.14
CA MET A 208 -49.29 16.59 -9.84
C MET A 208 -49.43 15.16 -9.34
N ASP A 209 -48.72 14.23 -9.98
CA ASP A 209 -48.57 12.85 -9.53
C ASP A 209 -47.53 12.83 -8.41
N ASN A 210 -47.94 13.24 -7.20
CA ASN A 210 -47.10 13.24 -6.02
C ASN A 210 -47.32 11.95 -5.24
N LEU A 211 -46.31 11.08 -5.23
CA LEU A 211 -46.25 9.89 -4.37
C LEU A 211 -45.16 10.13 -3.34
N MET A 212 -45.52 10.06 -2.05
CA MET A 212 -44.57 10.25 -0.97
C MET A 212 -44.60 9.07 0.00
N VAL A 213 -43.43 8.52 0.31
CA VAL A 213 -43.25 7.47 1.31
C VAL A 213 -42.40 8.03 2.43
N THR A 214 -42.88 7.92 3.67
CA THR A 214 -42.08 8.22 4.86
C THR A 214 -41.92 6.98 5.72
N ALA A 215 -40.77 6.80 6.34
CA ALA A 215 -40.55 5.71 7.29
C ALA A 215 -39.59 6.14 8.40
N GLU A 216 -39.68 5.50 9.57
CA GLU A 216 -38.86 5.79 10.74
C GLU A 216 -38.28 4.50 11.31
N ALA A 217 -36.98 4.46 11.60
CA ALA A 217 -36.38 3.35 12.35
C ALA A 217 -36.42 3.64 13.87
N PRO A 218 -36.79 2.69 14.75
CA PRO A 218 -36.76 2.91 16.19
C PRO A 218 -35.32 3.05 16.71
N VAL A 219 -35.17 3.81 17.78
CA VAL A 219 -33.91 3.95 18.54
C VAL A 219 -33.65 2.66 19.30
N ASP A 220 -32.54 1.97 19.03
CA ASP A 220 -32.10 0.84 19.83
C ASP A 220 -31.28 1.35 21.04
N HIS A 221 -31.83 1.20 22.25
CA HIS A 221 -31.24 1.63 23.52
C HIS A 221 -30.11 0.70 23.98
N GLY A 222 -29.08 0.53 23.15
CA GLY A 222 -27.92 -0.30 23.50
C GLY A 222 -26.78 -0.30 22.49
N THR A 223 -27.04 0.06 21.24
CA THR A 223 -26.07 0.01 20.13
C THR A 223 -25.57 1.39 19.67
N GLY A 224 -26.15 2.49 20.18
CA GLY A 224 -25.79 3.86 19.79
C GLY A 224 -26.35 4.31 18.43
N ALA A 225 -27.36 3.62 17.91
CA ALA A 225 -28.00 3.95 16.63
C ALA A 225 -28.91 5.19 16.74
N ASN A 226 -28.71 6.13 15.82
CA ASN A 226 -29.45 7.38 15.72
C ASN A 226 -30.82 7.17 15.04
N PRO A 227 -31.91 7.85 15.46
CA PRO A 227 -33.20 7.72 14.77
C PRO A 227 -33.06 8.18 13.31
N VAL A 228 -33.47 7.29 12.40
CA VAL A 228 -33.38 7.49 10.95
C VAL A 228 -34.76 7.78 10.39
N GLU A 229 -34.89 8.88 9.67
CA GLU A 229 -36.07 9.27 8.91
C GLU A 229 -35.81 9.06 7.42
N LEU A 230 -36.72 8.36 6.75
CA LEU A 230 -36.72 8.19 5.30
C LEU A 230 -37.84 9.03 4.70
N LEU A 231 -37.52 9.73 3.61
CA LEU A 231 -38.47 10.40 2.73
C LEU A 231 -38.16 9.96 1.29
N VAL A 232 -39.13 9.39 0.61
CA VAL A 232 -39.10 9.24 -0.84
C VAL A 232 -40.24 10.05 -1.41
N LEU A 233 -39.94 10.98 -2.31
CA LEU A 233 -40.90 11.79 -3.01
C LEU A 233 -40.68 11.68 -4.51
N ARG A 234 -41.70 11.18 -5.22
CA ARG A 234 -41.82 11.33 -6.66
C ARG A 234 -42.80 12.46 -6.93
N THR A 235 -42.38 13.49 -7.64
CA THR A 235 -43.20 14.70 -7.85
C THR A 235 -43.05 15.26 -9.26
N THR A 236 -44.13 15.78 -9.83
CA THR A 236 -44.12 16.56 -11.07
C THR A 236 -44.19 18.08 -10.81
N ALA A 237 -44.06 18.51 -9.55
CA ALA A 237 -44.18 19.92 -9.11
C ALA A 237 -43.21 20.89 -9.78
N LEU A 238 -42.11 20.37 -10.34
CA LEU A 238 -41.15 21.18 -11.07
C LEU A 238 -41.65 21.60 -12.47
N GLY A 239 -42.77 21.04 -12.95
CA GLY A 239 -43.38 21.42 -14.24
C GLY A 239 -42.54 21.04 -15.46
N ARG A 240 -41.63 20.07 -15.34
CA ARG A 240 -40.75 19.63 -16.42
C ARG A 240 -41.50 18.70 -17.37
N THR A 241 -41.14 18.72 -18.66
CA THR A 241 -41.72 17.84 -19.69
C THR A 241 -40.66 16.87 -20.19
N GLY A 242 -41.01 15.59 -20.31
CA GLY A 242 -40.16 14.52 -20.84
C GLY A 242 -39.97 14.64 -22.36
N GLN A 243 -39.07 13.83 -22.92
CA GLN A 243 -38.84 13.77 -24.38
C GLN A 243 -40.07 13.29 -25.16
N ASP A 244 -41.00 12.63 -24.47
CA ASP A 244 -42.28 12.11 -24.96
C ASP A 244 -43.44 13.11 -24.81
N GLY A 245 -43.18 14.35 -24.37
CA GLY A 245 -44.20 15.39 -24.21
C GLY A 245 -45.08 15.24 -22.96
N LYS A 246 -44.82 14.25 -22.11
CA LYS A 246 -45.55 14.02 -20.84
C LYS A 246 -44.87 14.74 -19.67
N PRO A 247 -45.59 15.06 -18.57
CA PRO A 247 -44.97 15.58 -17.36
C PRO A 247 -43.85 14.65 -16.86
N LYS A 248 -42.64 15.19 -16.71
CA LYS A 248 -41.48 14.47 -16.20
C LYS A 248 -41.50 14.51 -14.67
N ALA A 249 -41.60 13.35 -14.05
CA ALA A 249 -41.48 13.21 -12.60
C ALA A 249 -40.01 13.32 -12.16
N THR A 250 -39.77 14.11 -11.13
CA THR A 250 -38.51 14.18 -10.39
C THR A 250 -38.62 13.30 -9.17
N THR A 251 -37.63 12.43 -8.97
CA THR A 251 -37.55 11.55 -7.81
C THR A 251 -36.51 12.10 -6.84
N VAL A 252 -36.92 12.25 -5.59
CA VAL A 252 -36.09 12.61 -4.45
C VAL A 252 -36.19 11.48 -3.46
N ALA A 253 -35.05 10.93 -3.05
CA ALA A 253 -34.97 10.10 -1.85
C ALA A 253 -34.09 10.83 -0.84
N MET A 254 -34.44 10.82 0.43
CA MET A 254 -33.65 11.35 1.52
C MET A 254 -33.70 10.36 2.67
N VAL A 255 -32.53 10.05 3.19
CA VAL A 255 -32.35 9.40 4.48
C VAL A 255 -31.71 10.42 5.41
N ARG A 256 -32.28 10.61 6.60
CA ARG A 256 -31.75 11.53 7.60
C ARG A 256 -31.52 10.80 8.91
N ALA A 257 -30.29 10.82 9.40
CA ALA A 257 -29.96 10.43 10.75
C ALA A 257 -29.95 11.68 11.63
N ARG A 258 -30.81 11.73 12.67
CA ARG A 258 -30.72 12.77 13.70
C ARG A 258 -29.68 12.39 14.72
N THR A 259 -28.87 13.34 15.15
CA THR A 259 -27.74 13.07 16.02
C THR A 259 -27.82 14.00 17.23
N ASP A 260 -27.57 13.47 18.42
CA ASP A 260 -27.42 14.25 19.66
C ASP A 260 -25.95 14.62 19.92
N TRP A 261 -25.11 14.45 18.90
CA TRP A 261 -23.68 14.63 19.03
C TRP A 261 -23.31 16.08 19.33
N ASP A 262 -22.54 16.23 20.41
CA ASP A 262 -21.97 17.48 20.87
C ASP A 262 -20.44 17.40 20.85
N GLY A 263 -19.79 18.50 20.49
CA GLY A 263 -18.34 18.64 20.50
C GLY A 263 -17.75 18.43 21.90
N SER A 264 -18.54 18.56 22.97
CA SER A 264 -18.11 18.23 24.33
C SER A 264 -17.81 16.73 24.53
N GLY A 265 -18.36 15.87 23.67
CA GLY A 265 -18.09 14.43 23.64
C GLY A 265 -16.80 14.04 22.91
N LEU A 266 -16.06 14.98 22.33
CA LEU A 266 -14.81 14.67 21.63
C LEU A 266 -13.72 14.16 22.58
N PRO A 267 -12.95 13.13 22.19
CA PRO A 267 -11.80 12.71 22.98
C PRO A 267 -10.76 13.85 23.05
N VAL A 268 -10.11 13.97 24.21
CA VAL A 268 -9.07 14.98 24.52
C VAL A 268 -9.58 16.42 24.63
N VAL A 269 -10.28 16.94 23.62
CA VAL A 269 -10.68 18.36 23.54
C VAL A 269 -12.10 18.64 24.00
N GLY A 270 -12.95 17.61 24.08
CA GLY A 270 -14.38 17.74 24.39
C GLY A 270 -14.66 18.49 25.69
N PRO A 271 -14.04 18.18 26.84
CA PRO A 271 -14.29 18.90 28.09
C PRO A 271 -14.01 20.42 28.04
N MET A 272 -13.25 20.89 27.05
CA MET A 272 -12.94 22.31 26.85
C MET A 272 -13.88 23.00 25.86
N ILE A 273 -14.67 22.23 25.10
CA ILE A 273 -15.74 22.70 24.24
C ILE A 273 -17.03 22.62 25.05
N GLY A 274 -17.55 23.78 25.48
CA GLY A 274 -18.80 23.83 26.23
C GLY A 274 -19.97 23.20 25.45
N ASN A 275 -20.91 22.58 26.18
CA ASN A 275 -22.11 21.98 25.59
C ASN A 275 -22.84 22.99 24.68
N GLY A 276 -23.16 22.57 23.46
CA GLY A 276 -23.88 23.35 22.45
C GLY A 276 -23.01 24.35 21.66
N LEU A 277 -21.70 24.46 21.96
CA LEU A 277 -20.81 25.36 21.22
C LEU A 277 -20.39 24.80 19.86
N LEU A 278 -20.38 23.48 19.71
CA LEU A 278 -20.22 22.78 18.44
C LEU A 278 -21.12 21.56 18.50
N SER A 279 -22.08 21.44 17.59
CA SER A 279 -22.90 20.25 17.50
C SER A 279 -23.16 19.86 16.06
N LEU A 280 -23.45 18.58 15.86
CA LEU A 280 -23.86 17.99 14.60
C LEU A 280 -25.29 17.53 14.87
N PRO A 281 -26.32 18.29 14.47
CA PRO A 281 -27.71 17.94 14.77
C PRO A 281 -28.29 16.88 13.84
N ALA A 282 -27.76 16.77 12.61
CA ALA A 282 -28.19 15.75 11.67
C ALA A 282 -27.21 15.51 10.52
N LEU A 283 -27.28 14.30 9.98
CA LEU A 283 -26.72 13.92 8.70
C LEU A 283 -27.84 13.54 7.73
N GLN A 284 -27.78 14.02 6.49
CA GLN A 284 -28.71 13.67 5.43
C GLN A 284 -27.96 13.03 4.26
N ILE A 285 -28.46 11.93 3.73
CA ILE A 285 -28.07 11.37 2.43
C ILE A 285 -29.26 11.53 1.51
N MET A 286 -29.05 12.09 0.33
CA MET A 286 -30.11 12.39 -0.62
C MET A 286 -29.75 11.77 -1.97
N TYR A 287 -30.75 11.27 -2.66
CA TYR A 287 -30.69 10.95 -4.07
C TYR A 287 -31.65 11.86 -4.81
N VAL A 288 -31.17 12.48 -5.88
CA VAL A 288 -32.02 13.25 -6.79
C VAL A 288 -31.83 12.76 -8.22
N SER A 289 -32.93 12.47 -8.92
CA SER A 289 -32.88 12.07 -10.34
C SER A 289 -32.41 13.20 -11.27
N GLU A 290 -32.54 14.43 -10.75
CA GLU A 290 -32.29 15.79 -11.26
C GLU A 290 -31.02 16.52 -10.84
N ASN A 291 -30.43 17.40 -11.65
CA ASN A 291 -29.84 18.60 -11.05
C ASN A 291 -30.97 19.54 -10.60
N LEU A 292 -30.90 20.04 -9.36
CA LEU A 292 -31.89 20.93 -8.76
C LEU A 292 -31.28 22.29 -8.41
N SER A 293 -31.90 23.37 -8.90
CA SER A 293 -31.61 24.75 -8.49
C SER A 293 -32.18 25.07 -7.11
N ALA A 294 -31.81 26.22 -6.52
CA ALA A 294 -32.34 26.64 -5.21
C ALA A 294 -33.86 26.78 -5.24
N GLU A 295 -34.38 27.30 -6.35
CA GLU A 295 -35.82 27.43 -6.59
C GLU A 295 -36.51 26.07 -6.70
N ASP A 296 -35.87 25.08 -7.36
CA ASP A 296 -36.40 23.71 -7.44
C ASP A 296 -36.47 23.08 -6.05
N VAL A 297 -35.43 23.25 -5.23
CA VAL A 297 -35.39 22.72 -3.85
C VAL A 297 -36.48 23.37 -2.99
N ILE A 298 -36.70 24.69 -3.11
CA ILE A 298 -37.77 25.40 -2.41
C ILE A 298 -39.16 24.86 -2.81
N LYS A 299 -39.38 24.58 -4.11
CA LYS A 299 -40.65 24.00 -4.60
C LYS A 299 -40.86 22.60 -4.02
N ILE A 300 -39.82 21.76 -3.98
CA ILE A 300 -39.90 20.42 -3.41
C ILE A 300 -40.15 20.48 -1.89
N ASN A 301 -39.45 21.35 -1.16
CA ASN A 301 -39.66 21.53 0.28
C ASN A 301 -41.08 22.04 0.60
N ARG A 302 -41.71 22.82 -0.30
CA ARG A 302 -43.12 23.21 -0.15
C ARG A 302 -44.04 21.99 -0.22
N VAL A 303 -43.83 21.09 -1.19
CA VAL A 303 -44.59 19.83 -1.29
C VAL A 303 -44.42 19.01 0.00
N VAL A 304 -43.20 18.87 0.51
CA VAL A 304 -42.93 18.15 1.78
C VAL A 304 -43.65 18.81 2.97
N THR A 305 -43.72 20.14 3.01
CA THR A 305 -44.38 20.90 4.09
C THR A 305 -45.91 20.80 4.03
N GLU A 306 -46.50 20.67 2.83
CA GLU A 306 -47.95 20.48 2.63
C GLU A 306 -48.44 19.17 3.27
N TYR A 307 -47.60 18.13 3.34
CA TYR A 307 -47.89 16.89 4.07
C TYR A 307 -47.64 16.97 5.60
N ASN A 308 -47.47 18.18 6.13
CA ASN A 308 -47.26 18.47 7.56
C ASN A 308 -46.08 17.73 8.22
N LEU A 309 -45.09 17.36 7.39
CA LEU A 309 -43.82 16.82 7.83
C LEU A 309 -42.98 17.97 8.42
N GLY A 310 -42.35 17.76 9.58
CA GLY A 310 -41.63 18.82 10.29
C GLY A 310 -40.53 19.50 9.44
N PRO A 311 -40.06 20.71 9.80
CA PRO A 311 -39.08 21.50 9.04
C PRO A 311 -37.72 20.80 8.83
N LEU A 312 -37.54 19.67 9.52
CA LEU A 312 -36.35 18.86 9.63
C LEU A 312 -36.27 17.75 8.55
N GLN A 313 -37.32 17.53 7.76
CA GLN A 313 -37.33 16.62 6.59
C GLN A 313 -37.12 17.34 5.25
N GLN A 314 -36.71 18.61 5.30
CA GLN A 314 -36.46 19.44 4.13
C GLN A 314 -35.06 19.22 3.55
N LEU A 315 -34.98 19.29 2.21
CA LEU A 315 -33.72 19.30 1.46
C LEU A 315 -32.97 20.63 1.71
N PRO A 316 -31.62 20.62 1.73
CA PRO A 316 -30.82 21.81 1.90
C PRO A 316 -30.91 22.72 0.68
N VAL A 317 -31.24 24.00 0.90
CA VAL A 317 -31.50 24.99 -0.16
C VAL A 317 -30.22 25.52 -0.80
N ALA A 318 -29.07 25.40 -0.14
CA ALA A 318 -27.79 25.94 -0.59
C ALA A 318 -26.70 24.87 -0.65
N ASN A 319 -25.95 24.89 -1.76
CA ASN A 319 -24.63 24.28 -1.88
C ASN A 319 -23.67 25.41 -2.24
N GLU A 320 -23.05 26.02 -1.22
CA GLU A 320 -22.17 27.18 -1.40
C GLU A 320 -20.96 26.86 -2.31
N ALA A 321 -20.65 25.58 -2.53
CA ALA A 321 -19.47 25.11 -3.25
C ALA A 321 -19.65 24.89 -4.76
N ALA A 322 -20.88 24.60 -5.24
CA ALA A 322 -21.06 23.99 -6.57
C ALA A 322 -21.93 24.79 -7.57
N GLY A 323 -22.50 25.94 -7.20
CA GLY A 323 -23.38 26.74 -8.07
C GLY A 323 -24.74 26.09 -8.41
N VAL A 324 -24.95 24.81 -8.03
CA VAL A 324 -26.21 24.07 -8.08
C VAL A 324 -26.44 23.46 -6.69
N PRO A 325 -27.57 23.76 -6.01
CA PRO A 325 -27.85 23.29 -4.64
C PRO A 325 -27.85 21.79 -4.43
N LEU A 326 -28.36 21.00 -5.39
CA LEU A 326 -28.28 19.54 -5.34
C LEU A 326 -27.99 19.00 -6.74
N GLY A 327 -26.84 18.34 -6.89
CA GLY A 327 -26.46 17.69 -8.14
C GLY A 327 -27.15 16.33 -8.29
N LYS A 328 -27.40 15.93 -9.55
CA LYS A 328 -27.97 14.63 -9.91
C LYS A 328 -27.18 13.50 -9.23
N ASN A 329 -27.90 12.47 -8.80
CA ASN A 329 -27.46 11.28 -8.07
C ASN A 329 -27.34 11.52 -6.56
N VAL A 330 -26.35 10.89 -5.91
CA VAL A 330 -26.25 10.84 -4.45
C VAL A 330 -25.47 12.05 -3.93
N SER A 331 -26.03 12.72 -2.93
CA SER A 331 -25.38 13.80 -2.17
C SER A 331 -25.49 13.54 -0.68
N ALA A 332 -24.46 13.86 0.10
CA ALA A 332 -24.51 13.89 1.55
C ALA A 332 -24.56 15.35 2.04
N ALA A 333 -25.46 15.66 2.96
CA ALA A 333 -25.56 16.96 3.61
C ALA A 333 -25.30 16.85 5.11
N VAL A 334 -24.37 17.65 5.61
CA VAL A 334 -23.99 17.70 7.02
C VAL A 334 -24.53 18.97 7.65
N HIS A 335 -25.37 18.84 8.68
CA HIS A 335 -25.90 19.95 9.43
C HIS A 335 -25.01 20.20 10.65
N LEU A 336 -24.60 21.44 10.85
CA LEU A 336 -23.74 21.84 11.94
C LEU A 336 -24.32 23.06 12.65
N ALA A 337 -24.08 23.16 13.95
CA ALA A 337 -24.28 24.39 14.70
C ALA A 337 -22.98 24.79 15.40
N VAL A 338 -22.63 26.07 15.28
CA VAL A 338 -21.42 26.65 15.88
C VAL A 338 -21.86 27.81 16.76
N MET A 339 -21.40 27.82 18.02
CA MET A 339 -21.82 28.77 19.06
C MET A 339 -23.35 28.82 19.23
N GLY A 340 -24.00 27.65 19.21
CA GLY A 340 -25.46 27.51 19.33
C GLY A 340 -26.27 28.02 18.14
N LYS A 341 -25.62 28.41 17.02
CA LYS A 341 -26.30 28.88 15.81
C LYS A 341 -26.14 27.86 14.67
N PRO A 342 -27.23 27.42 14.01
CA PRO A 342 -27.13 26.56 12.85
C PRO A 342 -26.43 27.33 11.72
N ILE A 343 -25.50 26.65 11.06
CA ILE A 343 -24.85 27.14 9.83
C ILE A 343 -25.50 26.47 8.61
N PRO A 344 -25.37 27.05 7.40
CA PRO A 344 -25.85 26.40 6.18
C PRO A 344 -25.32 24.97 6.06
N ALA A 345 -26.20 24.05 5.69
CA ALA A 345 -25.85 22.64 5.56
C ALA A 345 -24.82 22.43 4.44
N LEU A 346 -23.83 21.61 4.73
CA LEU A 346 -22.72 21.39 3.81
C LEU A 346 -23.00 20.19 2.90
N VAL A 347 -23.10 20.40 1.58
CA VAL A 347 -23.55 19.38 0.62
C VAL A 347 -22.39 18.85 -0.24
N ILE A 348 -22.11 17.56 -0.16
CA ILE A 348 -21.07 16.84 -0.92
C ILE A 348 -21.77 15.95 -1.95
N THR A 349 -21.52 16.17 -3.25
CA THR A 349 -22.17 15.41 -4.33
C THR A 349 -21.25 14.34 -4.91
N VAL A 350 -21.72 13.10 -4.98
CA VAL A 350 -20.96 11.95 -5.51
C VAL A 350 -21.16 11.86 -7.04
N PRO A 351 -20.09 11.83 -7.84
CA PRO A 351 -20.18 11.80 -9.29
C PRO A 351 -20.64 10.42 -9.82
N PRO A 352 -21.40 10.37 -10.93
CA PRO A 352 -22.09 9.16 -11.41
C PRO A 352 -21.25 8.06 -12.10
N LYS A 353 -19.96 8.25 -12.40
CA LYS A 353 -19.23 7.28 -13.25
C LYS A 353 -18.64 6.10 -12.45
N PHE A 354 -19.33 4.96 -12.52
CA PHE A 354 -18.79 3.61 -12.29
C PHE A 354 -18.62 2.89 -13.64
N GLY A 355 -17.38 2.59 -14.03
CA GLY A 355 -17.01 1.87 -15.27
C GLY A 355 -15.64 2.35 -15.80
N PRO A 356 -14.75 1.46 -16.28
CA PRO A 356 -13.38 1.84 -16.59
C PRO A 356 -13.34 2.67 -17.87
N ASP A 357 -12.88 3.90 -17.77
CA ASP A 357 -12.25 4.61 -18.89
C ASP A 357 -10.85 5.04 -18.42
N PRO A 358 -9.77 4.44 -18.96
CA PRO A 358 -8.42 4.69 -18.48
C PRO A 358 -7.90 5.98 -19.09
N GLN A 359 -8.17 7.13 -18.45
CA GLN A 359 -7.37 8.35 -18.67
C GLN A 359 -7.52 9.35 -17.51
N SER A 360 -6.99 8.99 -16.33
CA SER A 360 -6.21 9.87 -15.43
C SER A 360 -5.89 9.10 -14.13
N PRO A 361 -4.62 8.98 -13.69
CA PRO A 361 -4.24 8.18 -12.54
C PRO A 361 -4.37 8.91 -11.19
N ASP A 362 -5.34 9.81 -11.03
CA ASP A 362 -5.70 10.35 -9.72
C ASP A 362 -7.22 10.24 -9.55
N LYS A 363 -7.66 9.30 -8.71
CA LYS A 363 -9.06 9.23 -8.26
C LYS A 363 -9.43 10.61 -7.70
N PRO A 364 -10.55 11.25 -8.11
CA PRO A 364 -10.99 12.45 -7.42
C PRO A 364 -11.37 12.05 -5.99
N LYS A 365 -10.52 12.39 -5.02
CA LYS A 365 -10.91 12.38 -3.61
C LYS A 365 -12.02 13.43 -3.48
N LEU A 366 -13.24 12.99 -3.19
CA LEU A 366 -14.32 13.89 -2.79
C LEU A 366 -14.03 14.38 -1.39
N GLU A 367 -13.32 15.50 -1.33
CA GLU A 367 -12.89 16.16 -0.12
C GLU A 367 -13.42 17.60 -0.14
N TYR A 368 -13.99 18.02 0.98
CA TYR A 368 -14.45 19.39 1.17
C TYR A 368 -13.99 19.90 2.54
N GLU A 369 -13.39 21.08 2.56
CA GLU A 369 -12.96 21.74 3.78
C GLU A 369 -13.88 22.94 4.10
N PHE A 370 -14.46 22.94 5.29
CA PHE A 370 -15.24 24.04 5.84
C PHE A 370 -14.42 24.81 6.87
N VAL A 371 -14.01 26.04 6.54
CA VAL A 371 -13.21 26.88 7.43
C VAL A 371 -14.10 27.47 8.53
N ILE A 372 -13.76 27.17 9.79
CA ILE A 372 -14.42 27.73 10.98
C ILE A 372 -13.64 28.93 11.50
N GLY A 373 -12.33 28.77 11.73
CA GLY A 373 -11.42 29.79 12.24
C GLY A 373 -11.87 30.44 13.55
N LYS A 374 -12.33 29.65 14.54
CA LYS A 374 -12.85 30.15 15.83
C LYS A 374 -12.08 29.63 17.04
N GLN A 375 -11.99 30.48 18.06
CA GLN A 375 -11.39 30.18 19.37
C GLN A 375 -12.49 29.88 20.41
N PHE A 376 -12.37 28.76 21.11
CA PHE A 376 -13.19 28.31 22.22
C PHE A 376 -12.29 28.11 23.46
N GLY A 377 -12.06 29.19 24.21
CA GLY A 377 -11.13 29.16 25.34
C GLY A 377 -9.69 28.82 24.91
N PRO A 378 -9.05 27.76 25.43
CA PRO A 378 -7.73 27.32 24.98
C PRO A 378 -7.74 26.59 23.63
N VAL A 379 -8.91 26.22 23.09
CA VAL A 379 -9.06 25.47 21.84
C VAL A 379 -9.23 26.43 20.67
N TYR A 380 -8.49 26.23 19.59
CA TYR A 380 -8.67 26.86 18.29
C TYR A 380 -9.10 25.80 17.28
N LEU A 381 -10.21 26.04 16.57
CA LEU A 381 -10.70 25.16 15.51
C LEU A 381 -10.55 25.88 14.16
N SER A 382 -9.69 25.35 13.29
CA SER A 382 -9.40 25.94 11.98
C SER A 382 -10.47 25.59 10.97
N SER A 383 -10.77 24.30 10.80
CA SER A 383 -11.69 23.80 9.80
C SER A 383 -12.27 22.43 10.15
N ILE A 384 -13.34 22.05 9.46
CA ILE A 384 -13.87 20.68 9.43
C ILE A 384 -13.73 20.18 8.00
N VAL A 385 -13.05 19.05 7.82
CA VAL A 385 -12.84 18.38 6.54
C VAL A 385 -13.77 17.19 6.42
N PHE A 386 -14.48 17.11 5.30
CA PHE A 386 -15.34 16.00 4.96
C PHE A 386 -14.72 15.22 3.81
N ARG A 387 -14.54 13.90 3.99
CA ARG A 387 -14.02 13.02 2.94
C ARG A 387 -14.95 11.85 2.73
N TYR A 388 -15.21 11.49 1.47
CA TYR A 388 -15.95 10.27 1.16
C TYR A 388 -14.99 9.14 0.74
N ASP A 389 -15.04 8.01 1.46
CA ASP A 389 -14.35 6.77 1.12
C ASP A 389 -15.38 5.71 0.69
N PHE A 390 -15.26 5.26 -0.56
CA PHE A 390 -16.18 4.28 -1.15
C PHE A 390 -16.29 2.95 -0.38
N LYS A 391 -15.28 2.57 0.42
CA LYS A 391 -15.27 1.35 1.24
C LYS A 391 -15.65 1.62 2.70
N LYS A 392 -15.32 2.81 3.23
CA LYS A 392 -15.45 3.13 4.68
C LYS A 392 -16.60 4.08 5.03
N GLY A 393 -17.22 4.74 4.06
CA GLY A 393 -18.31 5.69 4.26
C GLY A 393 -17.87 7.15 4.31
N LEU A 394 -18.66 8.02 4.95
CA LEU A 394 -18.36 9.44 5.10
C LEU A 394 -17.45 9.66 6.32
N LEU A 395 -16.36 10.37 6.10
CA LEU A 395 -15.39 10.77 7.12
C LEU A 395 -15.58 12.26 7.44
N ILE A 396 -15.68 12.58 8.72
CA ILE A 396 -15.77 13.97 9.21
C ILE A 396 -14.58 14.20 10.13
N GLU A 397 -13.64 15.05 9.75
CA GLU A 397 -12.43 15.38 10.49
C GLU A 397 -12.45 16.83 10.96
N LEU A 398 -12.06 17.07 12.19
CA LEU A 398 -11.86 18.37 12.80
C LEU A 398 -10.37 18.69 12.81
N GLN A 399 -10.02 19.84 12.23
CA GLN A 399 -8.68 20.40 12.31
C GLN A 399 -8.67 21.50 13.37
N GLY A 400 -7.79 21.34 14.36
CA GLY A 400 -7.69 22.29 15.46
C GLY A 400 -6.50 22.03 16.37
N GLN A 401 -6.31 22.97 17.29
CA GLN A 401 -5.24 22.94 18.27
C GLN A 401 -5.72 23.44 19.63
N VAL A 402 -5.06 23.00 20.69
CA VAL A 402 -5.28 23.47 22.06
C VAL A 402 -3.99 24.09 22.57
N THR A 403 -4.05 25.30 23.11
CA THR A 403 -2.87 25.98 23.67
C THR A 403 -3.11 26.29 25.14
N ILE A 404 -2.24 25.77 26.02
CA ILE A 404 -2.23 26.03 27.46
C ILE A 404 -0.81 26.45 27.87
N GLY A 405 -0.65 27.72 28.22
CA GLY A 405 0.68 28.28 28.51
C GLY A 405 1.58 28.24 27.27
N SER A 406 2.75 27.62 27.39
CA SER A 406 3.69 27.42 26.28
C SER A 406 3.47 26.11 25.50
N LEU A 407 2.50 25.28 25.91
CA LEU A 407 2.23 23.97 25.33
C LEU A 407 1.07 24.06 24.34
N THR A 408 1.29 23.64 23.11
CA THR A 408 0.31 23.56 22.04
C THR A 408 0.15 22.10 21.61
N TRP A 409 -1.06 21.57 21.69
CA TRP A 409 -1.42 20.29 21.11
C TRP A 409 -2.16 20.53 19.82
N GLN A 410 -1.79 19.84 18.74
CA GLN A 410 -2.55 19.84 17.50
C GLN A 410 -3.08 18.44 17.27
N VAL A 411 -4.35 18.30 16.97
CA VAL A 411 -4.93 16.99 16.65
C VAL A 411 -4.88 16.77 15.15
N ALA A 412 -4.51 15.56 14.74
CA ALA A 412 -4.50 15.13 13.35
C ALA A 412 -5.59 14.07 13.17
N GLY A 413 -6.53 14.29 12.25
CA GLY A 413 -7.63 13.36 12.00
C GLY A 413 -8.45 13.05 13.25
N LEU A 414 -8.78 14.05 14.06
CA LEU A 414 -9.80 13.92 15.11
C LEU A 414 -11.16 13.98 14.42
N GLY A 415 -12.02 12.98 14.57
CA GLY A 415 -13.24 12.95 13.77
C GLY A 415 -14.18 11.80 14.05
N PHE A 416 -15.13 11.57 13.14
CA PHE A 416 -16.06 10.44 13.16
C PHE A 416 -16.18 9.79 11.79
N TYR A 417 -16.22 8.45 11.78
CA TYR A 417 -16.68 7.68 10.65
C TYR A 417 -18.20 7.57 10.71
N VAL A 418 -18.85 7.79 9.58
CA VAL A 418 -20.27 7.46 9.38
C VAL A 418 -20.34 6.18 8.57
N GLY A 419 -20.67 5.08 9.23
CA GLY A 419 -20.92 3.80 8.56
C GLY A 419 -22.18 3.86 7.71
N MET A 420 -22.13 3.40 6.46
CA MET A 420 -23.30 3.30 5.57
C MET A 420 -24.12 2.01 5.78
N SER A 421 -23.66 1.13 6.68
CA SER A 421 -24.30 -0.14 7.06
C SER A 421 -24.48 -0.21 8.58
N GLY A 422 -25.66 -0.63 9.06
CA GLY A 422 -25.95 -0.86 10.47
C GLY A 422 -26.45 0.36 11.26
N GLY A 423 -27.27 1.24 10.67
CA GLY A 423 -27.93 2.33 11.41
C GLY A 423 -27.13 3.63 11.59
N PHE A 424 -26.26 3.99 10.64
CA PHE A 424 -25.42 5.20 10.67
C PHE A 424 -24.64 5.41 11.97
N PRO A 425 -23.83 4.42 12.42
CA PRO A 425 -23.03 4.59 13.61
C PRO A 425 -22.01 5.72 13.41
N LEU A 426 -21.98 6.67 14.35
CA LEU A 426 -20.95 7.71 14.44
C LEU A 426 -19.80 7.18 15.30
N LEU A 427 -18.73 6.72 14.66
CA LEU A 427 -17.59 6.13 15.36
C LEU A 427 -16.46 7.16 15.51
N PRO A 428 -16.15 7.65 16.72
CA PRO A 428 -15.05 8.58 16.92
C PRO A 428 -13.72 7.92 16.54
N PHE A 429 -12.84 8.71 15.96
CA PHE A 429 -11.46 8.32 15.74
C PHE A 429 -10.52 9.51 15.97
N LEU A 430 -9.26 9.17 16.23
CA LEU A 430 -8.15 10.10 16.27
C LEU A 430 -7.00 9.43 15.52
N HIS A 431 -6.59 10.01 14.40
CA HIS A 431 -5.43 9.50 13.67
C HIS A 431 -4.14 9.86 14.39
N GLY A 432 -4.00 11.07 14.94
CA GLY A 432 -2.75 11.50 15.52
C GLY A 432 -2.83 12.74 16.39
N MET A 433 -1.72 13.04 17.04
CA MET A 433 -1.57 14.23 17.86
C MET A 433 -0.14 14.72 17.77
N ASN A 434 0.01 16.03 17.58
CA ASN A 434 1.27 16.74 17.69
C ASN A 434 1.28 17.56 18.99
N ILE A 435 2.47 17.73 19.55
CA ILE A 435 2.74 18.50 20.75
C ILE A 435 3.90 19.42 20.43
N GLU A 436 3.75 20.71 20.70
CA GLU A 436 4.79 21.71 20.58
C GLU A 436 4.89 22.48 21.90
N ALA A 437 6.09 22.63 22.44
CA ALA A 437 6.36 23.36 23.66
C ALA A 437 7.64 24.19 23.49
N THR A 438 7.57 25.47 23.84
CA THR A 438 8.77 26.35 23.83
C THR A 438 8.88 27.04 25.17
N ALA A 439 10.01 26.89 25.86
CA ALA A 439 10.27 27.61 27.10
C ALA A 439 10.24 29.13 26.87
N ALA A 440 9.88 29.89 27.90
CA ALA A 440 9.71 31.34 27.79
C ALA A 440 11.00 32.09 27.40
N ASP A 441 12.17 31.53 27.69
CA ASP A 441 13.49 32.05 27.30
C ASP A 441 13.91 31.65 25.87
N GLY A 442 13.13 30.78 25.20
CA GLY A 442 13.41 30.26 23.86
C GLY A 442 14.59 29.29 23.79
N LEU A 443 15.21 28.91 24.92
CA LEU A 443 16.40 28.05 24.95
C LEU A 443 16.06 26.56 24.87
N ILE A 444 14.83 26.19 25.23
CA ILE A 444 14.34 24.81 25.17
C ILE A 444 13.08 24.78 24.29
N GLY A 445 13.13 23.99 23.22
CA GLY A 445 12.03 23.72 22.33
C GLY A 445 11.78 22.22 22.22
N PHE A 446 10.53 21.82 22.19
CA PHE A 446 10.10 20.44 22.00
C PHE A 446 8.99 20.43 20.94
N LYS A 447 9.12 19.57 19.95
CA LYS A 447 8.06 19.23 19.02
C LYS A 447 7.99 17.72 18.93
N GLY A 448 6.81 17.14 19.01
CA GLY A 448 6.63 15.71 18.84
C GLY A 448 5.29 15.44 18.21
N GLY A 449 5.15 14.30 17.56
CA GLY A 449 3.85 13.90 17.05
C GLY A 449 3.79 12.42 16.74
N LEU A 450 2.59 11.88 16.87
CA LEU A 450 2.24 10.52 16.53
C LEU A 450 1.11 10.54 15.51
N LEU A 451 1.19 9.68 14.51
CA LEU A 451 0.19 9.55 13.46
C LEU A 451 -0.05 8.07 13.15
N ASN A 452 -1.20 7.56 13.56
CA ASN A 452 -1.79 6.31 13.14
C ASN A 452 -2.51 6.52 11.81
N LYS A 453 -2.03 5.84 10.77
CA LYS A 453 -2.60 5.89 9.43
C LYS A 453 -3.20 4.53 9.09
N THR A 454 -4.28 4.55 8.30
CA THR A 454 -4.67 3.32 7.60
C THR A 454 -3.54 2.92 6.65
N PRO A 455 -3.01 1.69 6.74
CA PRO A 455 -1.96 1.25 5.83
C PRO A 455 -2.41 1.27 4.37
N ASP A 456 -1.50 1.64 3.47
CA ASP A 456 -1.75 1.56 2.02
C ASP A 456 -1.54 0.14 1.49
N ASP A 457 -0.73 -0.67 2.18
CA ASP A 457 -0.44 -2.06 1.85
C ASP A 457 -1.50 -2.99 2.47
N PRO A 458 -2.24 -3.79 1.68
CA PRO A 458 -3.25 -4.71 2.20
C PRO A 458 -2.68 -5.83 3.09
N ALA A 459 -1.36 -6.05 3.08
CA ALA A 459 -0.69 -6.98 4.00
C ALA A 459 -0.58 -6.43 5.44
N LEU A 460 -0.86 -5.13 5.64
CA LEU A 460 -0.78 -4.45 6.92
C LEU A 460 -2.18 -4.07 7.42
N ASP A 461 -2.45 -4.26 8.71
CA ASP A 461 -3.70 -3.84 9.35
C ASP A 461 -3.54 -2.58 10.20
N PHE A 462 -2.30 -2.20 10.52
CA PHE A 462 -1.98 -1.06 11.36
C PHE A 462 -0.62 -0.44 11.01
N GLU A 463 -0.52 0.90 11.03
CA GLU A 463 0.71 1.66 10.82
C GLU A 463 0.71 2.95 11.66
N LEU A 464 1.76 3.16 12.45
CA LEU A 464 1.96 4.30 13.34
C LEU A 464 3.33 4.93 13.07
N ALA A 465 3.35 6.20 12.68
CA ALA A 465 4.55 7.02 12.65
C ALA A 465 4.67 7.89 13.90
N GLY A 466 5.91 8.08 14.36
CA GLY A 466 6.27 9.04 15.38
C GLY A 466 7.43 9.92 14.94
N LEU A 467 7.40 11.19 15.34
CA LEU A 467 8.48 12.15 15.17
C LEU A 467 8.68 12.91 16.48
N ILE A 468 9.91 13.15 16.88
CA ILE A 468 10.29 14.00 18.02
C ILE A 468 11.46 14.88 17.59
N LEU A 469 11.41 16.16 17.91
CA LEU A 469 12.45 17.16 17.72
C LEU A 469 12.59 17.91 19.05
N VAL A 470 13.77 17.86 19.64
CA VAL A 470 14.11 18.53 20.90
C VAL A 470 15.29 19.44 20.67
N GLN A 471 15.13 20.73 20.95
CA GLN A 471 16.21 21.70 20.98
C GLN A 471 16.46 22.11 22.43
N ALA A 472 17.70 22.01 22.90
CA ALA A 472 18.12 22.46 24.21
C ALA A 472 19.47 23.18 24.10
N MET A 473 19.47 24.50 24.25
CA MET A 473 20.64 25.37 24.06
C MET A 473 21.28 25.18 22.67
N VAL A 474 22.47 24.58 22.63
CA VAL A 474 23.21 24.28 21.38
C VAL A 474 23.01 22.84 20.91
N VAL A 475 22.24 22.03 21.63
CA VAL A 475 22.00 20.62 21.30
C VAL A 475 20.65 20.48 20.60
N GLU A 476 20.63 19.81 19.46
CA GLU A 476 19.42 19.40 18.76
C GLU A 476 19.36 17.87 18.69
N LEU A 477 18.21 17.31 19.06
CA LEU A 477 17.91 15.90 18.92
C LEU A 477 16.68 15.75 18.05
N GLY A 478 16.78 14.96 16.99
CA GLY A 478 15.65 14.58 16.14
C GLY A 478 15.52 13.07 16.10
N ALA A 479 14.31 12.53 16.20
CA ALA A 479 14.07 11.10 16.07
C ALA A 479 12.75 10.84 15.35
N GLN A 480 12.73 9.85 14.48
CA GLN A 480 11.55 9.34 13.82
C GLN A 480 11.47 7.83 13.97
N ALA A 481 10.25 7.31 14.07
CA ALA A 481 9.99 5.89 14.19
C ALA A 481 8.74 5.52 13.41
N VAL A 482 8.69 4.31 12.88
CA VAL A 482 7.45 3.72 12.38
C VAL A 482 7.30 2.32 12.94
N TRP A 483 6.08 2.02 13.35
CA TRP A 483 5.64 0.69 13.74
C TRP A 483 4.48 0.28 12.85
N ALA A 484 4.57 -0.88 12.22
CA ALA A 484 3.51 -1.48 11.43
C ALA A 484 3.24 -2.90 11.90
N ARG A 485 2.00 -3.36 11.73
CA ARG A 485 1.59 -4.73 12.03
C ARG A 485 0.98 -5.36 10.77
N SER A 486 1.38 -6.60 10.50
CA SER A 486 0.82 -7.37 9.40
C SER A 486 -0.50 -8.02 9.78
N VAL A 487 -1.31 -8.32 8.77
CA VAL A 487 -2.55 -9.11 8.94
C VAL A 487 -2.26 -10.50 9.53
N GLU A 488 -1.06 -11.05 9.29
CA GLU A 488 -0.59 -12.34 9.83
C GLU A 488 -0.05 -12.24 11.27
N GLY A 489 0.01 -11.03 11.86
CA GLY A 489 0.32 -10.81 13.27
C GLY A 489 1.80 -10.53 13.59
N TRP A 490 2.70 -10.49 12.60
CA TRP A 490 4.08 -10.05 12.82
C TRP A 490 4.20 -8.52 12.80
N HIS A 491 5.24 -8.00 13.46
CA HIS A 491 5.45 -6.56 13.62
C HIS A 491 6.71 -6.10 12.88
N SER A 492 6.60 -4.97 12.17
CA SER A 492 7.72 -4.21 11.61
C SER A 492 7.93 -2.97 12.45
N VAL A 493 9.17 -2.73 12.89
CA VAL A 493 9.54 -1.51 13.61
C VAL A 493 10.83 -0.98 13.01
N PHE A 494 10.90 0.32 12.78
CA PHE A 494 12.18 0.97 12.62
C PHE A 494 12.23 2.31 13.35
N ILE A 495 13.42 2.66 13.81
CA ILE A 495 13.71 3.88 14.56
C ILE A 495 14.99 4.49 14.00
N TYR A 496 15.00 5.80 13.79
CA TYR A 496 16.16 6.55 13.38
C TYR A 496 16.22 7.88 14.13
N GLY A 497 17.40 8.24 14.65
CA GLY A 497 17.59 9.47 15.38
C GLY A 497 18.95 10.12 15.11
N GLU A 498 18.99 11.43 15.36
CA GLU A 498 20.09 12.32 15.13
C GLU A 498 20.30 13.21 16.35
N LEU A 499 21.56 13.48 16.64
CA LEU A 499 22.02 14.42 17.65
C LEU A 499 23.00 15.36 16.96
N SER A 500 22.68 16.65 16.92
CA SER A 500 23.47 17.69 16.25
C SER A 500 23.80 18.83 17.22
N LEU A 501 24.93 19.49 17.01
CA LEU A 501 25.34 20.70 17.72
C LEU A 501 25.21 21.93 16.83
N LEU A 502 24.61 23.00 17.36
CA LEU A 502 24.40 24.28 16.70
C LEU A 502 25.55 25.27 16.94
N GLY A 503 25.54 26.38 16.19
CA GLY A 503 26.38 27.54 16.46
C GLY A 503 27.90 27.32 16.25
N GLY A 504 28.29 26.27 15.53
CA GLY A 504 29.70 25.92 15.32
C GLY A 504 30.35 25.19 16.50
N ALA A 505 29.56 24.76 17.50
CA ALA A 505 30.02 23.85 18.54
C ALA A 505 30.39 22.48 17.94
N SER A 506 31.40 21.83 18.52
CA SER A 506 31.86 20.50 18.10
C SER A 506 31.87 19.55 19.28
N VAL A 507 31.62 18.27 19.00
CA VAL A 507 31.72 17.20 19.99
C VAL A 507 33.19 16.91 20.26
N PHE A 508 33.98 16.72 19.20
CA PHE A 508 35.43 16.51 19.23
C PHE A 508 36.03 16.74 17.84
N GLY A 509 37.36 16.76 17.77
CA GLY A 509 38.13 16.85 16.52
C GLY A 509 39.03 18.09 16.45
N PRO A 510 40.16 18.01 15.72
CA PRO A 510 41.06 19.15 15.56
C PRO A 510 40.44 20.26 14.69
N PRO A 511 40.95 21.51 14.69
CA PRO A 511 40.38 22.60 13.89
C PRO A 511 40.10 22.31 12.39
N PRO A 512 40.91 21.54 11.64
CA PRO A 512 40.60 21.22 10.25
C PRO A 512 39.51 20.14 10.08
N PHE A 513 39.09 19.45 11.15
CA PHE A 513 38.06 18.41 11.08
C PHE A 513 37.33 18.32 12.43
N THR A 514 36.10 18.80 12.49
CA THR A 514 35.28 18.78 13.71
C THR A 514 34.01 17.97 13.51
N VAL A 515 33.74 17.02 14.41
CA VAL A 515 32.47 16.29 14.44
C VAL A 515 31.46 17.14 15.17
N THR A 516 30.31 17.37 14.53
CA THR A 516 29.24 18.26 15.01
C THR A 516 27.95 17.50 15.30
N GLY A 517 27.86 16.21 14.97
CA GLY A 517 26.71 15.39 15.30
C GLY A 517 26.87 13.92 14.96
N PHE A 518 25.93 13.12 15.45
CA PHE A 518 25.82 11.69 15.23
C PHE A 518 24.41 11.31 14.83
N SER A 519 24.28 10.20 14.13
CA SER A 519 22.98 9.57 13.91
C SER A 519 23.07 8.07 14.04
N ALA A 520 21.97 7.44 14.43
CA ALA A 520 21.86 6.00 14.55
C ALA A 520 20.43 5.56 14.30
N GLY A 521 20.28 4.33 13.80
CA GLY A 521 18.97 3.73 13.65
C GLY A 521 19.05 2.23 13.46
N PHE A 522 17.90 1.59 13.56
CA PHE A 522 17.75 0.17 13.26
C PHE A 522 16.33 -0.11 12.78
N GLY A 523 16.17 -1.24 12.11
CA GLY A 523 14.87 -1.77 11.72
C GLY A 523 14.80 -3.28 11.90
N ILE A 524 13.61 -3.73 12.27
CA ILE A 524 13.22 -5.13 12.50
C ILE A 524 12.04 -5.41 11.58
N ASN A 525 12.10 -6.54 10.86
CA ASN A 525 11.12 -6.90 9.83
C ASN A 525 10.86 -5.74 8.84
N SER A 526 11.94 -5.06 8.43
CA SER A 526 11.87 -3.93 7.51
C SER A 526 13.06 -3.93 6.56
N SER A 527 12.85 -3.45 5.34
CA SER A 527 13.84 -3.47 4.26
C SER A 527 13.82 -2.17 3.47
N PHE A 528 14.98 -1.71 3.02
CA PHE A 528 15.08 -0.62 2.06
C PHE A 528 14.64 -1.11 0.68
N LYS A 529 13.72 -0.40 0.03
CA LYS A 529 13.20 -0.81 -1.29
C LYS A 529 14.29 -0.85 -2.37
N LYS A 530 15.22 0.09 -2.32
CA LYS A 530 16.35 0.22 -3.24
C LYS A 530 17.50 0.98 -2.59
N VAL A 531 18.68 0.88 -3.20
CA VAL A 531 19.79 1.80 -2.90
C VAL A 531 19.45 3.18 -3.50
N PRO A 532 19.45 4.28 -2.74
CA PRO A 532 19.25 5.62 -3.28
C PRO A 532 20.35 6.00 -4.27
N THR A 533 20.01 6.68 -5.36
CA THR A 533 21.01 7.29 -6.24
C THR A 533 21.57 8.58 -5.62
N GLY A 534 22.72 9.06 -6.10
CA GLY A 534 23.34 10.31 -5.62
C GLY A 534 22.42 11.53 -5.69
N ALA A 535 21.52 11.59 -6.70
CA ALA A 535 20.54 12.67 -6.82
C ALA A 535 19.42 12.57 -5.77
N GLU A 536 19.00 11.34 -5.44
CA GLU A 536 17.93 11.06 -4.48
C GLU A 536 18.37 11.32 -3.03
N ILE A 537 19.67 11.44 -2.75
CA ILE A 537 20.18 11.81 -1.43
C ILE A 537 19.62 13.15 -0.93
N ALA A 538 19.28 14.08 -1.84
CA ALA A 538 18.64 15.35 -1.46
C ALA A 538 17.27 15.15 -0.79
N GLU A 539 16.59 14.04 -1.07
CA GLU A 539 15.24 13.73 -0.62
C GLU A 539 15.21 12.54 0.35
N PHE A 540 16.29 11.77 0.43
CA PHE A 540 16.38 10.57 1.27
C PHE A 540 16.22 10.92 2.76
N PRO A 541 15.20 10.39 3.46
CA PRO A 541 14.79 10.90 4.77
C PRO A 541 15.82 10.70 5.88
N LEU A 542 16.67 9.67 5.80
CA LEU A 542 17.70 9.43 6.83
C LEU A 542 18.96 10.29 6.63
N VAL A 543 19.03 11.10 5.57
CA VAL A 543 20.16 12.01 5.33
C VAL A 543 19.68 13.46 5.23
N ALA A 544 18.58 13.70 4.52
CA ALA A 544 18.07 15.03 4.23
C ALA A 544 17.10 15.59 5.27
N ARG A 545 16.55 14.77 6.17
CA ARG A 545 15.51 15.16 7.14
C ARG A 545 16.02 14.94 8.56
N LEU A 546 15.36 15.58 9.55
CA LEU A 546 15.65 15.62 11.00
C LEU A 546 16.60 16.70 11.53
N ASP A 547 17.38 17.37 10.68
CA ASP A 547 18.05 18.62 11.09
C ASP A 547 16.99 19.75 11.15
N ALA A 548 16.52 20.10 12.36
CA ALA A 548 15.31 20.89 12.58
C ALA A 548 15.40 22.40 12.23
N ALA A 549 16.57 22.92 11.83
CA ALA A 549 16.76 24.37 11.75
C ALA A 549 17.61 24.90 10.59
N GLN A 550 18.17 24.07 9.70
CA GLN A 550 19.02 24.58 8.63
C GLN A 550 18.33 24.53 7.27
N ALA A 551 17.61 25.62 6.95
CA ALA A 551 17.64 26.12 5.58
C ALA A 551 19.11 26.27 5.20
N LEU A 552 19.54 25.65 4.10
CA LEU A 552 20.80 26.05 3.47
C LEU A 552 20.75 27.58 3.28
N PRO A 553 21.82 28.34 3.59
CA PRO A 553 21.78 29.80 3.46
C PRO A 553 21.32 30.22 2.05
N GLY A 554 20.16 30.87 1.93
CA GLY A 554 19.57 31.25 0.63
C GLY A 554 18.52 30.28 0.05
N MET A 555 18.14 29.23 0.77
CA MET A 555 16.89 28.49 0.52
C MET A 555 15.75 29.07 1.38
N PRO A 556 14.49 29.03 0.90
CA PRO A 556 13.34 29.36 1.73
C PRO A 556 13.34 28.50 3.00
N ALA A 557 12.82 29.06 4.10
CA ALA A 557 12.72 28.35 5.37
C ALA A 557 12.07 26.97 5.14
N PRO A 558 12.67 25.87 5.62
CA PRO A 558 12.08 24.55 5.45
C PRO A 558 10.68 24.55 6.06
N THR A 559 9.72 23.97 5.33
CA THR A 559 8.41 23.68 5.88
C THR A 559 8.58 22.79 7.13
N PRO A 560 7.81 23.00 8.20
CA PRO A 560 7.89 22.16 9.39
C PRO A 560 7.76 20.68 9.00
N TYR A 561 8.73 19.85 9.39
CA TYR A 561 8.69 18.41 9.12
C TYR A 561 7.70 17.77 10.09
N THR A 562 6.59 17.25 9.58
CA THR A 562 5.50 16.66 10.37
C THR A 562 5.60 15.13 10.45
N PRO A 563 4.90 14.45 11.37
CA PRO A 563 4.81 12.99 11.35
C PRO A 563 4.22 12.44 10.03
N GLU A 564 3.33 13.20 9.37
CA GLU A 564 2.79 12.82 8.07
C GLU A 564 3.86 12.86 6.97
N ASP A 565 4.74 13.87 7.00
CA ASP A 565 5.88 13.95 6.08
C ASP A 565 6.88 12.81 6.33
N ALA A 566 7.13 12.48 7.60
CA ALA A 566 7.97 11.34 7.97
C ALA A 566 7.39 10.04 7.45
N LEU A 567 6.08 9.81 7.65
CA LEU A 567 5.40 8.63 7.16
C LEU A 567 5.40 8.55 5.63
N LYS A 568 5.09 9.64 4.92
CA LYS A 568 5.14 9.70 3.44
C LYS A 568 6.54 9.46 2.88
N ALA A 569 7.57 9.99 3.53
CA ALA A 569 8.95 9.82 3.08
C ALA A 569 9.45 8.39 3.34
N LEU A 570 9.06 7.79 4.46
CA LEU A 570 9.59 6.50 4.87
C LEU A 570 8.76 5.31 4.40
N THR A 571 7.44 5.43 4.27
CA THR A 571 6.52 4.31 4.04
C THR A 571 5.49 4.60 2.94
N GLY A 572 4.59 3.65 2.66
CA GLY A 572 3.63 3.71 1.57
C GLY A 572 4.23 3.41 0.19
N PRO A 573 3.50 3.60 -0.91
CA PRO A 573 3.94 3.22 -2.26
C PRO A 573 5.26 3.89 -2.69
N THR A 574 5.41 5.18 -2.35
CA THR A 574 6.58 6.01 -2.70
C THR A 574 7.66 6.04 -1.62
N GLY A 575 7.40 5.52 -0.42
CA GLY A 575 8.35 5.55 0.70
C GLY A 575 9.59 4.69 0.48
N TRP A 576 10.67 5.01 1.19
CA TRP A 576 11.98 4.35 1.04
C TRP A 576 12.11 2.99 1.74
N ILE A 577 11.33 2.77 2.80
CA ILE A 577 11.37 1.58 3.65
C ILE A 577 10.02 0.87 3.52
N ARG A 578 10.05 -0.46 3.51
CA ARG A 578 8.84 -1.30 3.53
C ARG A 578 8.94 -2.35 4.64
N PRO A 579 7.81 -2.72 5.27
CA PRO A 579 7.75 -3.92 6.10
C PRO A 579 8.13 -5.16 5.28
N THR A 580 9.00 -6.00 5.81
CA THR A 580 9.45 -7.25 5.19
C THR A 580 9.92 -8.18 6.30
N GLU A 581 9.14 -9.22 6.58
CA GLU A 581 9.47 -10.22 7.59
C GLU A 581 10.87 -10.83 7.33
N GLY A 582 11.65 -11.06 8.40
CA GLY A 582 12.97 -11.67 8.31
C GLY A 582 14.11 -10.75 7.85
N GLN A 583 13.82 -9.48 7.54
CA GLN A 583 14.83 -8.48 7.18
C GLN A 583 15.09 -7.51 8.33
N TYR A 584 16.37 -7.22 8.55
CA TYR A 584 16.85 -6.36 9.63
C TYR A 584 17.87 -5.38 9.07
N TRP A 585 17.96 -4.20 9.66
CA TRP A 585 19.03 -3.26 9.30
C TRP A 585 19.49 -2.44 10.48
N VAL A 586 20.73 -1.96 10.40
CA VAL A 586 21.34 -1.03 11.34
C VAL A 586 21.97 0.12 10.56
N ALA A 587 21.92 1.31 11.14
CA ALA A 587 22.46 2.53 10.55
C ALA A 587 23.27 3.31 11.59
N ALA A 588 24.39 3.87 11.16
CA ALA A 588 25.24 4.73 11.96
C ALA A 588 25.80 5.85 11.09
N GLY A 589 25.74 7.08 11.56
CA GLY A 589 26.18 8.25 10.80
C GLY A 589 26.85 9.31 11.64
N VAL A 590 27.58 10.18 10.96
CA VAL A 590 28.35 11.27 11.54
C VAL A 590 28.13 12.54 10.71
N LYS A 591 27.96 13.66 11.40
CA LYS A 591 27.96 15.00 10.83
C LYS A 591 29.27 15.68 11.22
N PHE A 592 29.98 16.22 10.26
CA PHE A 592 31.28 16.86 10.50
C PHE A 592 31.52 18.02 9.54
N THR A 593 32.41 18.92 9.96
CA THR A 593 32.91 20.02 9.15
C THR A 593 34.40 19.85 8.92
N SER A 594 34.85 19.93 7.67
CA SER A 594 36.25 19.95 7.28
C SER A 594 36.67 21.36 6.85
N PHE A 595 37.80 21.84 7.36
CA PHE A 595 38.40 23.17 7.11
C PHE A 595 37.45 24.37 7.34
N GLY A 596 36.32 24.16 7.99
CA GLY A 596 35.28 25.16 8.25
C GLY A 596 34.33 25.46 7.08
N PHE A 597 34.64 25.05 5.84
CA PHE A 597 33.83 25.39 4.65
C PHE A 597 33.28 24.17 3.90
N ILE A 598 33.61 22.96 4.33
CA ILE A 598 33.06 21.69 3.83
C ILE A 598 32.23 21.07 4.95
N GLU A 599 30.91 21.03 4.79
CA GLU A 599 30.00 20.40 5.73
C GLU A 599 29.54 19.07 5.15
N THR A 600 29.63 17.97 5.90
CA THR A 600 29.25 16.64 5.42
C THR A 600 28.44 15.90 6.48
N LYS A 601 27.36 15.26 6.01
CA LYS A 601 26.62 14.24 6.75
C LYS A 601 26.80 12.91 6.02
N ALA A 602 27.37 11.93 6.72
CA ALA A 602 27.61 10.59 6.19
C ALA A 602 26.84 9.55 7.02
N LEU A 603 26.21 8.58 6.37
CA LEU A 603 25.40 7.53 6.97
C LEU A 603 25.79 6.19 6.37
N ALA A 604 26.27 5.26 7.19
CA ALA A 604 26.45 3.87 6.83
C ALA A 604 25.21 3.06 7.24
N VAL A 605 24.76 2.15 6.38
CA VAL A 605 23.63 1.26 6.61
C VAL A 605 24.01 -0.16 6.20
N ILE A 606 23.67 -1.13 7.02
CA ILE A 606 23.78 -2.56 6.69
C ILE A 606 22.42 -3.20 6.93
N GLU A 607 21.85 -3.78 5.87
CA GLU A 607 20.66 -4.61 5.87
C GLU A 607 21.08 -6.08 5.72
N PHE A 608 20.48 -6.97 6.49
CA PHE A 608 20.75 -8.40 6.52
C PHE A 608 19.48 -9.21 6.86
N GLY A 609 19.45 -10.48 6.47
CA GLY A 609 18.26 -11.33 6.45
C GLY A 609 18.40 -12.30 5.28
N ASP A 610 17.37 -12.44 4.44
CA ASP A 610 17.45 -13.23 3.20
C ASP A 610 18.41 -12.62 2.15
N SER A 611 18.66 -11.31 2.22
CA SER A 611 19.59 -10.63 1.32
C SER A 611 20.36 -9.56 2.09
N VAL A 612 21.64 -9.41 1.77
CA VAL A 612 22.49 -8.36 2.31
C VAL A 612 22.47 -7.13 1.41
N LYS A 613 22.26 -5.95 1.99
CA LYS A 613 22.57 -4.66 1.37
C LYS A 613 23.50 -3.87 2.27
N ALA A 614 24.53 -3.26 1.71
CA ALA A 614 25.40 -2.33 2.43
C ALA A 614 25.41 -0.99 1.70
N MET A 615 25.23 0.11 2.42
CA MET A 615 25.16 1.44 1.83
C MET A 615 26.02 2.41 2.63
N LEU A 616 26.75 3.28 1.94
CA LEU A 616 27.39 4.47 2.51
C LEU A 616 26.88 5.69 1.75
N LEU A 617 26.04 6.47 2.43
CA LEU A 617 25.31 7.61 1.89
C LEU A 617 25.93 8.89 2.44
N GLY A 618 26.06 9.92 1.62
CA GLY A 618 26.72 11.16 2.02
C GLY A 618 26.09 12.38 1.36
N ARG A 619 25.85 13.44 2.15
CA ARG A 619 25.51 14.77 1.63
C ARG A 619 26.59 15.74 2.05
N THR A 620 27.21 16.40 1.07
CA THR A 620 28.28 17.38 1.29
C THR A 620 27.88 18.73 0.72
N SER A 621 28.14 19.80 1.49
CA SER A 621 27.97 21.19 1.06
C SER A 621 29.32 21.91 1.17
N VAL A 622 29.71 22.59 0.11
CA VAL A 622 30.91 23.42 0.05
C VAL A 622 30.48 24.85 -0.29
N SER A 623 30.83 25.83 0.54
CA SER A 623 30.51 27.25 0.30
C SER A 623 31.75 28.13 0.41
N LEU A 624 32.02 28.92 -0.63
CA LEU A 624 33.23 29.74 -0.76
C LEU A 624 32.88 31.20 -1.12
N PRO A 625 33.42 32.23 -0.41
CA PRO A 625 34.06 32.13 0.90
C PRO A 625 33.05 31.78 1.99
N ARG A 626 33.53 31.27 3.14
CA ARG A 626 32.68 31.07 4.32
C ARG A 626 32.27 32.43 4.88
N THR A 627 30.99 32.76 4.86
CA THR A 627 30.47 34.01 5.44
C THR A 627 29.57 33.71 6.63
N LEU A 628 29.76 34.46 7.73
CA LEU A 628 28.84 34.42 8.87
C LEU A 628 27.54 35.22 8.59
N ASN A 629 27.56 36.08 7.57
CA ASN A 629 26.40 36.83 7.12
C ASN A 629 25.64 36.01 6.04
N PRO A 630 24.38 35.57 6.31
CA PRO A 630 23.55 34.85 5.34
C PRO A 630 23.24 35.67 4.08
N SER A 631 23.31 36.99 4.16
CA SER A 631 23.08 37.93 3.07
C SER A 631 24.34 38.24 2.25
N ALA A 632 25.52 37.78 2.71
CA ALA A 632 26.74 37.93 1.93
C ALA A 632 26.76 36.92 0.78
N ARG A 633 27.01 37.41 -0.43
CA ARG A 633 27.02 36.60 -1.65
C ARG A 633 28.20 35.62 -1.63
N ALA A 634 27.92 34.32 -1.49
CA ALA A 634 28.91 33.28 -1.75
C ALA A 634 29.27 33.27 -3.25
N ILE A 635 30.56 33.16 -3.56
CA ILE A 635 31.09 33.14 -4.92
C ILE A 635 30.85 31.78 -5.56
N ALA A 636 30.99 30.69 -4.81
CA ALA A 636 30.70 29.35 -5.30
C ALA A 636 30.03 28.53 -4.20
N ARG A 637 29.07 27.70 -4.61
CA ARG A 637 28.42 26.71 -3.76
C ARG A 637 28.32 25.39 -4.51
N VAL A 638 28.73 24.31 -3.88
CA VAL A 638 28.66 22.96 -4.46
C VAL A 638 28.01 22.04 -3.45
N ASN A 639 26.81 21.55 -3.78
CA ASN A 639 26.09 20.56 -2.99
C ASN A 639 26.23 19.21 -3.71
N ILE A 640 26.70 18.19 -3.01
CA ILE A 640 26.99 16.86 -3.56
C ILE A 640 26.20 15.82 -2.77
N GLY A 641 25.50 14.94 -3.48
CA GLY A 641 24.97 13.70 -2.95
C GLY A 641 25.83 12.53 -3.41
N LEU A 642 26.27 11.70 -2.48
CA LEU A 642 27.05 10.48 -2.68
C LEU A 642 26.23 9.29 -2.19
N SER A 643 26.23 8.22 -2.99
CA SER A 643 25.71 6.92 -2.60
C SER A 643 26.70 5.85 -3.04
N LEU A 644 27.17 5.04 -2.10
CA LEU A 644 27.87 3.79 -2.36
C LEU A 644 26.96 2.66 -1.91
N GLY A 645 26.73 1.67 -2.76
CA GLY A 645 25.79 0.59 -2.50
C GLY A 645 26.32 -0.77 -2.91
N PHE A 646 25.98 -1.78 -2.14
CA PHE A 646 26.12 -3.18 -2.50
C PHE A 646 24.77 -3.86 -2.28
N SER A 647 24.33 -4.64 -3.27
CA SER A 647 23.13 -5.48 -3.18
C SER A 647 23.49 -6.90 -3.59
N SER A 648 23.35 -7.84 -2.65
CA SER A 648 23.57 -9.27 -2.92
C SER A 648 22.52 -9.85 -3.88
N ALA A 649 21.26 -9.41 -3.79
CA ALA A 649 20.18 -9.86 -4.67
C ALA A 649 20.39 -9.42 -6.13
N GLU A 650 20.94 -8.23 -6.35
CA GLU A 650 21.26 -7.73 -7.70
C GLU A 650 22.68 -8.09 -8.15
N HIS A 651 23.48 -8.70 -7.26
CA HIS A 651 24.91 -8.94 -7.44
C HIS A 651 25.66 -7.70 -7.97
N CYS A 652 25.36 -6.52 -7.41
CA CYS A 652 25.84 -5.23 -7.91
C CYS A 652 26.53 -4.41 -6.83
N LEU A 653 27.69 -3.85 -7.18
CA LEU A 653 28.36 -2.77 -6.46
C LEU A 653 28.12 -1.47 -7.24
N SER A 654 27.55 -0.46 -6.60
CA SER A 654 27.22 0.83 -7.20
C SER A 654 27.88 1.99 -6.45
N MET A 655 28.22 3.03 -7.20
CA MET A 655 28.58 4.35 -6.71
C MET A 655 27.86 5.38 -7.57
N ASP A 656 27.09 6.27 -6.95
CA ASP A 656 26.48 7.42 -7.59
C ASP A 656 26.90 8.71 -6.87
N VAL A 657 27.28 9.70 -7.65
CA VAL A 657 27.56 11.06 -7.19
C VAL A 657 26.72 12.01 -8.04
N ALA A 658 26.02 12.95 -7.42
CA ALA A 658 25.28 13.97 -8.16
C ALA A 658 25.44 15.36 -7.54
N LEU A 659 25.44 16.37 -8.40
CA LEU A 659 25.25 17.75 -7.96
C LEU A 659 23.78 17.96 -7.58
N LEU A 660 23.57 18.43 -6.35
CA LEU A 660 22.24 18.72 -5.80
C LEU A 660 21.83 20.17 -6.10
N PRO A 661 20.52 20.50 -6.02
CA PRO A 661 20.03 21.86 -6.23
C PRO A 661 20.75 22.93 -5.40
N GLY A 662 20.85 24.14 -5.94
CA GLY A 662 21.57 25.26 -5.32
C GLY A 662 23.09 25.23 -5.48
N SER A 663 23.61 24.37 -6.36
CA SER A 663 25.02 24.36 -6.76
C SER A 663 25.28 25.38 -7.87
N TYR A 664 26.20 26.31 -7.68
CA TYR A 664 26.53 27.37 -8.63
C TYR A 664 27.98 27.85 -8.50
N VAL A 665 28.48 28.54 -9.51
CA VAL A 665 29.83 29.16 -9.49
C VAL A 665 29.78 30.59 -10.02
N LEU A 666 30.52 31.51 -9.41
CA LEU A 666 30.56 32.97 -9.62
C LEU A 666 29.25 33.71 -9.34
N ASP A 667 28.12 33.22 -9.83
CA ASP A 667 26.79 33.82 -9.71
C ASP A 667 25.72 32.72 -9.56
N PRO A 668 24.68 32.89 -8.71
CA PRO A 668 23.57 31.94 -8.60
C PRO A 668 22.86 31.63 -9.92
N SER A 669 22.92 32.53 -10.91
CA SER A 669 22.38 32.30 -12.26
C SER A 669 23.20 31.31 -13.10
N ILE A 670 24.41 30.92 -12.67
CA ILE A 670 25.25 29.90 -13.30
C ILE A 670 25.08 28.59 -12.53
N GLU A 671 23.97 27.91 -12.77
CA GLU A 671 23.61 26.67 -12.10
C GLU A 671 24.46 25.51 -12.63
N LEU A 672 25.10 24.78 -11.72
CA LEU A 672 25.90 23.60 -12.05
C LEU A 672 25.02 22.35 -12.13
N THR A 673 25.29 21.50 -13.11
CA THR A 673 24.64 20.20 -13.29
C THR A 673 25.68 19.11 -13.51
N GLY A 674 25.38 17.89 -13.07
CA GLY A 674 26.30 16.79 -13.24
C GLY A 674 26.04 15.59 -12.35
N GLY A 675 26.44 14.41 -12.83
CA GLY A 675 26.53 13.21 -12.04
C GLY A 675 27.61 12.26 -12.55
N ILE A 676 28.06 11.39 -11.65
CA ILE A 676 29.02 10.31 -11.90
C ILE A 676 28.37 9.03 -11.38
N ALA A 677 28.43 7.96 -12.16
CA ALA A 677 27.93 6.65 -11.78
C ALA A 677 28.96 5.57 -12.11
N VAL A 678 29.19 4.63 -11.19
CA VAL A 678 30.07 3.47 -11.35
C VAL A 678 29.34 2.24 -10.85
N TYR A 679 29.02 1.31 -11.75
CA TYR A 679 28.29 0.09 -11.46
C TYR A 679 29.10 -1.11 -11.94
N VAL A 680 29.21 -2.14 -11.10
CA VAL A 680 29.91 -3.38 -11.40
C VAL A 680 29.03 -4.56 -10.97
N TRP A 681 28.69 -5.43 -11.93
CA TRP A 681 27.91 -6.64 -11.67
C TRP A 681 28.83 -7.84 -11.53
N THR A 682 28.76 -8.50 -10.37
CA THR A 682 29.62 -9.62 -9.99
C THR A 682 28.96 -10.98 -10.19
N GLY A 683 27.65 -11.00 -10.42
CA GLY A 683 26.82 -12.20 -10.46
C GLY A 683 25.48 -11.96 -11.16
N GLY A 684 24.54 -12.89 -11.00
CA GLY A 684 23.34 -12.95 -11.84
C GLY A 684 23.73 -13.15 -13.31
N GLY A 685 22.78 -13.14 -14.25
CA GLY A 685 23.09 -13.23 -15.69
C GLY A 685 23.96 -12.07 -16.25
N ARG A 686 24.56 -11.25 -15.40
CA ARG A 686 25.34 -10.03 -15.73
C ARG A 686 26.75 -10.03 -15.14
N ALA A 687 27.24 -11.17 -14.67
CA ALA A 687 28.60 -11.26 -14.11
C ALA A 687 29.67 -10.76 -15.10
N GLY A 688 30.51 -9.82 -14.64
CA GLY A 688 31.57 -9.21 -15.45
C GLY A 688 31.13 -7.98 -16.25
N ASP A 689 29.87 -7.57 -16.15
CA ASP A 689 29.37 -6.33 -16.71
C ASP A 689 29.73 -5.12 -15.83
N PHE A 690 29.91 -3.95 -16.45
CA PHE A 690 30.16 -2.71 -15.73
C PHE A 690 29.75 -1.47 -16.53
N ALA A 691 29.47 -0.38 -15.83
CA ALA A 691 29.25 0.93 -16.42
C ALA A 691 29.89 2.00 -15.55
N ILE A 692 30.81 2.78 -16.12
CA ILE A 692 31.38 3.97 -15.51
C ILE A 692 30.97 5.13 -16.39
N SER A 693 30.18 6.07 -15.87
CA SER A 693 29.64 7.20 -16.62
C SER A 693 29.79 8.49 -15.84
N LEU A 694 30.36 9.49 -16.48
CA LEU A 694 30.44 10.87 -16.04
C LEU A 694 29.55 11.66 -16.99
N GLY A 695 28.42 12.17 -16.54
CA GLY A 695 27.54 12.96 -17.41
C GLY A 695 26.70 12.15 -18.41
N GLY A 696 26.62 10.83 -18.29
CA GLY A 696 25.81 9.98 -19.16
C GLY A 696 26.60 9.36 -20.32
N TYR A 697 25.92 9.01 -21.40
CA TYR A 697 26.47 8.25 -22.54
C TYR A 697 26.38 9.06 -23.84
N HIS A 698 26.96 8.52 -24.92
CA HIS A 698 26.81 9.06 -26.25
C HIS A 698 25.32 9.10 -26.68
N PRO A 699 24.84 10.19 -27.33
CA PRO A 699 23.42 10.34 -27.70
C PRO A 699 22.83 9.17 -28.49
N ASP A 700 23.61 8.61 -29.43
CA ASP A 700 23.19 7.47 -30.25
C ASP A 700 23.52 6.10 -29.64
N TYR A 701 24.08 6.04 -28.42
CA TYR A 701 24.38 4.75 -27.79
C TYR A 701 23.11 4.18 -27.16
N ASN A 702 22.75 2.94 -27.53
CA ASN A 702 21.60 2.25 -26.94
C ASN A 702 21.93 1.76 -25.53
N VAL A 703 21.70 2.63 -24.54
CA VAL A 703 22.03 2.37 -23.12
C VAL A 703 21.17 1.21 -22.59
N PRO A 704 21.78 0.10 -22.13
CA PRO A 704 21.07 -1.00 -21.48
C PRO A 704 20.17 -0.53 -20.34
N ALA A 705 19.03 -1.20 -20.14
CA ALA A 705 18.04 -0.78 -19.16
C ALA A 705 18.56 -0.77 -17.71
N HIS A 706 19.52 -1.64 -17.38
CA HIS A 706 20.12 -1.74 -16.04
C HIS A 706 21.27 -0.76 -15.80
N TYR A 707 21.72 -0.01 -16.82
CA TYR A 707 22.79 0.97 -16.65
C TYR A 707 22.27 2.27 -15.99
N PRO A 708 23.07 2.88 -15.10
CA PRO A 708 22.71 4.15 -14.46
C PRO A 708 22.66 5.27 -15.50
N ARG A 709 21.86 6.31 -15.28
CA ARG A 709 21.74 7.45 -16.22
C ARG A 709 22.04 8.79 -15.52
N PRO A 710 23.30 9.07 -15.20
CA PRO A 710 23.66 10.32 -14.52
C PRO A 710 23.39 11.54 -15.41
N LYS A 711 23.06 12.68 -14.78
CA LYS A 711 22.84 13.96 -15.47
C LYS A 711 24.13 14.47 -16.12
N ARG A 712 24.01 15.09 -17.30
CA ARG A 712 25.11 15.74 -18.04
C ARG A 712 25.93 16.67 -17.13
N LEU A 713 27.25 16.57 -17.22
CA LEU A 713 28.17 17.48 -16.55
C LEU A 713 28.14 18.83 -17.25
N GLY A 714 28.05 19.94 -16.52
CA GLY A 714 28.14 21.27 -17.10
C GLY A 714 27.40 22.33 -16.32
N PHE A 715 26.89 23.34 -17.03
CA PHE A 715 26.18 24.45 -16.41
C PHE A 715 25.06 25.00 -17.30
N VAL A 716 24.08 25.61 -16.66
CA VAL A 716 23.08 26.47 -17.30
C VAL A 716 23.27 27.87 -16.76
N TRP A 717 23.40 28.84 -17.65
CA TRP A 717 23.58 30.25 -17.32
C TRP A 717 22.55 31.11 -18.03
N SER A 718 21.77 31.87 -17.26
CA SER A 718 20.81 32.84 -17.77
C SER A 718 21.19 34.25 -17.32
N PRO A 719 22.14 34.93 -18.01
CA PRO A 719 22.60 36.27 -17.63
C PRO A 719 21.51 37.34 -17.73
N ALA A 720 20.49 37.10 -18.55
CA ALA A 720 19.32 37.93 -18.74
C ALA A 720 18.12 37.03 -19.08
N SER A 721 16.90 37.53 -18.91
CA SER A 721 15.67 36.74 -19.19
C SER A 721 15.52 36.35 -20.67
N ASP A 722 16.24 37.03 -21.57
CA ASP A 722 16.26 36.80 -23.01
C ASP A 722 17.48 35.98 -23.47
N ILE A 723 18.42 35.60 -22.59
CA ILE A 723 19.63 34.83 -22.95
C ILE A 723 19.76 33.58 -22.09
N THR A 724 19.97 32.41 -22.71
CA THR A 724 20.31 31.17 -22.02
C THR A 724 21.52 30.51 -22.68
N VAL A 725 22.55 30.23 -21.89
CA VAL A 725 23.75 29.49 -22.29
C VAL A 725 23.75 28.15 -21.55
N ARG A 726 23.95 27.06 -22.28
CA ARG A 726 24.02 25.70 -21.74
C ARG A 726 25.27 25.01 -22.26
N ALA A 727 26.10 24.54 -21.34
CA ALA A 727 27.23 23.68 -21.64
C ALA A 727 26.98 22.30 -21.03
N GLU A 728 27.19 21.25 -21.81
CA GLU A 728 27.03 19.86 -21.39
C GLU A 728 28.24 19.05 -21.86
N ALA A 729 28.65 18.09 -21.05
CA ALA A 729 29.73 17.15 -21.35
C ALA A 729 29.40 15.78 -20.76
N TYR A 730 29.98 14.75 -21.36
CA TYR A 730 29.91 13.39 -20.89
C TYR A 730 31.14 12.57 -21.26
N ALA A 731 31.38 11.52 -20.49
CA ALA A 731 32.31 10.45 -20.78
C ALA A 731 31.78 9.15 -20.16
N ALA A 732 31.85 8.03 -20.87
CA ALA A 732 31.49 6.74 -20.31
C ALA A 732 32.39 5.62 -20.83
N ILE A 733 32.60 4.61 -20.01
CA ILE A 733 33.28 3.36 -20.37
C ILE A 733 32.41 2.18 -19.94
N THR A 734 32.30 1.24 -20.87
CA THR A 734 31.52 0.00 -20.79
C THR A 734 32.37 -1.14 -21.36
N PRO A 735 31.99 -2.42 -21.16
CA PRO A 735 32.66 -3.54 -21.79
C PRO A 735 32.75 -3.46 -23.33
N ALA A 736 31.82 -2.78 -23.99
CA ALA A 736 31.78 -2.68 -25.44
C ALA A 736 32.49 -1.43 -25.99
N ALA A 737 32.41 -0.30 -25.29
CA ALA A 737 32.86 0.98 -25.81
C ALA A 737 33.33 1.97 -24.73
N PHE A 738 34.23 2.85 -25.14
CA PHE A 738 34.54 4.13 -24.52
C PHE A 738 33.92 5.26 -25.35
N MET A 739 33.33 6.24 -24.69
CA MET A 739 32.63 7.33 -25.37
C MET A 739 32.82 8.62 -24.60
N PHE A 740 32.87 9.76 -25.30
CA PHE A 740 32.90 11.07 -24.68
C PHE A 740 32.43 12.14 -25.65
N GLY A 741 31.93 13.24 -25.13
CA GLY A 741 31.43 14.32 -25.96
C GLY A 741 30.88 15.47 -25.15
N GLY A 742 30.33 16.46 -25.84
CA GLY A 742 29.76 17.63 -25.23
C GLY A 742 29.06 18.53 -26.23
N ARG A 743 28.26 19.44 -25.69
CA ARG A 743 27.46 20.40 -26.43
C ARG A 743 27.52 21.75 -25.74
N LEU A 744 27.79 22.80 -26.50
CA LEU A 744 27.67 24.19 -26.08
C LEU A 744 26.56 24.84 -26.91
N ALA A 745 25.51 25.31 -26.25
CA ALA A 745 24.42 26.02 -26.88
C ALA A 745 24.20 27.38 -26.22
N ALA A 746 23.92 28.39 -27.03
CA ALA A 746 23.48 29.71 -26.57
C ALA A 746 22.24 30.12 -27.35
N VAL A 747 21.19 30.56 -26.65
CA VAL A 747 19.93 30.99 -27.23
C VAL A 747 19.62 32.39 -26.74
N TYR A 748 19.30 33.27 -27.67
CA TYR A 748 18.76 34.59 -27.44
C TYR A 748 17.31 34.63 -27.96
N ASP A 749 16.36 35.04 -27.14
CA ASP A 749 14.97 35.22 -27.57
C ASP A 749 14.36 36.49 -26.97
N LYS A 750 14.06 37.46 -27.84
CA LYS A 750 13.47 38.74 -27.45
C LYS A 750 12.44 39.22 -28.45
N GLY A 751 11.17 39.12 -28.05
CA GLY A 751 10.04 39.68 -28.80
C GLY A 751 9.85 39.01 -30.16
N ILE A 752 10.28 39.70 -31.23
CA ILE A 752 10.19 39.16 -32.60
C ILE A 752 11.49 38.49 -33.07
N PHE A 753 12.60 38.62 -32.34
CA PHE A 753 13.91 38.10 -32.75
C PHE A 753 14.33 36.91 -31.89
N SER A 754 14.78 35.84 -32.54
CA SER A 754 15.49 34.72 -31.88
C SER A 754 16.83 34.53 -32.57
N ALA A 755 17.90 34.26 -31.83
CA ALA A 755 19.19 33.82 -32.36
C ALA A 755 19.71 32.64 -31.55
N TRP A 756 20.39 31.70 -32.20
CA TRP A 756 20.95 30.55 -31.52
C TRP A 756 22.30 30.13 -32.10
N PHE A 757 23.11 29.55 -31.24
CA PHE A 757 24.40 28.94 -31.54
C PHE A 757 24.40 27.54 -30.93
N THR A 758 24.93 26.57 -31.65
CA THR A 758 25.18 25.22 -31.13
C THR A 758 26.50 24.70 -31.67
N ALA A 759 27.41 24.33 -30.79
CA ALA A 759 28.59 23.54 -31.09
C ALA A 759 28.49 22.19 -30.39
N HIS A 760 28.88 21.11 -31.08
CA HIS A 760 28.84 19.76 -30.54
C HIS A 760 30.08 18.96 -30.95
N LEU A 761 30.47 18.00 -30.09
CA LEU A 761 31.48 16.98 -30.34
C LEU A 761 30.99 15.69 -29.67
N ASP A 762 30.89 14.62 -30.43
CA ASP A 762 30.53 13.29 -29.95
C ASP A 762 31.54 12.27 -30.49
N VAL A 763 32.16 11.51 -29.59
CA VAL A 763 33.17 10.50 -29.90
C VAL A 763 32.75 9.16 -29.31
N LEU A 764 32.82 8.13 -30.13
CA LEU A 764 32.57 6.75 -29.74
C LEU A 764 33.71 5.86 -30.22
N VAL A 765 34.33 5.14 -29.29
CA VAL A 765 35.39 4.15 -29.50
C VAL A 765 34.89 2.78 -29.05
N GLN A 766 34.71 1.85 -29.97
CA GLN A 766 34.43 0.46 -29.66
C GLN A 766 35.74 -0.33 -29.54
N TRP A 767 35.81 -1.22 -28.55
CA TRP A 767 37.02 -2.02 -28.31
C TRP A 767 37.23 -3.10 -29.38
N LYS A 768 36.20 -3.93 -29.65
CA LYS A 768 36.32 -5.11 -30.52
C LYS A 768 35.07 -5.40 -31.37
N PRO A 769 35.21 -5.55 -32.70
CA PRO A 769 36.38 -5.09 -33.45
C PRO A 769 36.59 -3.58 -33.23
N PHE A 770 37.84 -3.11 -33.28
CA PHE A 770 38.14 -1.69 -33.04
C PHE A 770 37.37 -0.82 -34.03
N TYR A 771 36.64 0.17 -33.53
CA TYR A 771 35.87 1.11 -34.34
C TYR A 771 35.85 2.49 -33.68
N LEU A 772 36.08 3.55 -34.44
CA LEU A 772 35.96 4.95 -34.00
C LEU A 772 34.88 5.65 -34.83
N ASP A 773 33.98 6.37 -34.17
CA ASP A 773 33.04 7.34 -34.76
C ASP A 773 33.29 8.70 -34.09
N VAL A 774 33.55 9.74 -34.88
CA VAL A 774 33.66 11.13 -34.38
C VAL A 774 32.71 12.01 -35.16
N ARG A 775 31.87 12.75 -34.44
CA ARG A 775 30.98 13.76 -35.00
C ARG A 775 31.25 15.08 -34.33
N LEU A 776 31.46 16.12 -35.11
CA LEU A 776 31.55 17.47 -34.59
C LEU A 776 30.90 18.45 -35.54
N GLY A 777 30.36 19.52 -35.00
CA GLY A 777 29.74 20.52 -35.82
C GLY A 777 29.45 21.81 -35.08
N ILE A 778 29.18 22.83 -35.88
CA ILE A 778 28.77 24.15 -35.43
C ILE A 778 27.59 24.59 -36.28
N SER A 779 26.54 25.12 -35.65
CA SER A 779 25.40 25.75 -36.31
C SER A 779 25.09 27.09 -35.65
N ILE A 780 24.80 28.08 -36.48
CA ILE A 780 24.40 29.43 -36.10
C ILE A 780 23.13 29.78 -36.87
N GLY A 781 22.09 30.20 -36.16
CA GLY A 781 20.82 30.59 -36.76
C GLY A 781 20.23 31.86 -36.16
N VAL A 782 19.45 32.56 -36.98
CA VAL A 782 18.67 33.75 -36.59
C VAL A 782 17.27 33.63 -37.18
N ALA A 783 16.27 33.99 -36.41
CA ALA A 783 14.88 34.06 -36.85
C ALA A 783 14.21 35.38 -36.45
N ALA A 784 13.30 35.84 -37.31
CA ALA A 784 12.43 36.98 -37.06
C ALA A 784 10.97 36.60 -37.30
N THR A 785 10.09 36.90 -36.34
CA THR A 785 8.64 36.67 -36.44
C THR A 785 7.93 37.97 -36.77
N ILE A 786 7.47 38.12 -38.01
CA ILE A 786 6.81 39.33 -38.50
C ILE A 786 5.30 39.10 -38.52
N LYS A 787 4.53 40.02 -37.93
CA LYS A 787 3.06 39.99 -38.01
C LYS A 787 2.62 40.69 -39.30
N VAL A 788 2.02 39.95 -40.23
CA VAL A 788 1.40 40.49 -41.44
C VAL A 788 -0.11 40.31 -41.32
N TRP A 789 -0.84 41.41 -41.12
CA TRP A 789 -2.30 41.43 -40.82
C TRP A 789 -2.68 40.57 -39.59
N PHE A 790 -3.22 39.37 -39.82
CA PHE A 790 -3.67 38.39 -38.82
C PHE A 790 -2.76 37.15 -38.73
N VAL A 791 -1.70 37.05 -39.55
CA VAL A 791 -0.79 35.89 -39.59
C VAL A 791 0.61 36.29 -39.09
N ARG A 792 1.19 35.49 -38.19
CA ARG A 792 2.59 35.61 -37.77
C ARG A 792 3.45 34.73 -38.68
N VAL A 793 4.35 35.34 -39.45
CA VAL A 793 5.29 34.65 -40.34
C VAL A 793 6.67 34.64 -39.68
N ARG A 794 7.20 33.45 -39.37
CA ARG A 794 8.57 33.28 -38.84
C ARG A 794 9.51 33.02 -40.02
N ILE A 795 10.47 33.91 -40.22
CA ILE A 795 11.56 33.76 -41.19
C ILE A 795 12.78 33.32 -40.42
N SER A 796 13.42 32.21 -40.80
CA SER A 796 14.63 31.68 -40.16
C SER A 796 15.74 31.43 -41.17
N VAL A 797 16.96 31.83 -40.82
CA VAL A 797 18.19 31.60 -41.58
C VAL A 797 19.16 30.84 -40.68
N GLU A 798 19.67 29.69 -41.14
CA GLU A 798 20.63 28.87 -40.40
C GLU A 798 21.81 28.50 -41.31
N VAL A 799 23.03 28.58 -40.75
CA VAL A 799 24.27 28.16 -41.39
C VAL A 799 25.03 27.26 -40.43
N GLY A 800 25.47 26.10 -40.90
CA GLY A 800 26.24 25.16 -40.10
C GLY A 800 27.14 24.24 -40.92
N ILE A 801 28.13 23.66 -40.24
CA ILE A 801 29.04 22.67 -40.79
C ILE A 801 29.08 21.48 -39.84
N ASP A 802 28.84 20.28 -40.36
CA ASP A 802 28.95 19.01 -39.64
C ASP A 802 30.05 18.15 -40.28
N LEU A 803 30.93 17.59 -39.46
CA LEU A 803 32.01 16.68 -39.85
C LEU A 803 31.81 15.33 -39.17
N HIS A 804 31.77 14.26 -39.95
CA HIS A 804 31.69 12.87 -39.49
C HIS A 804 32.95 12.11 -39.92
N LEU A 805 33.70 11.54 -38.98
CA LEU A 805 34.93 10.77 -39.21
C LEU A 805 34.77 9.34 -38.68
N TRP A 806 35.41 8.36 -39.33
CA TRP A 806 35.40 6.96 -38.91
C TRP A 806 36.74 6.24 -39.13
N LEU A 807 37.02 5.20 -38.31
CA LEU A 807 38.15 4.25 -38.44
C LEU A 807 37.73 2.83 -38.00
N PRO A 808 38.37 1.75 -38.50
CA PRO A 808 39.19 1.64 -39.72
C PRO A 808 38.38 1.16 -40.94
N PRO A 809 38.80 1.45 -42.20
CA PRO A 809 39.87 2.39 -42.59
C PRO A 809 39.47 3.85 -42.35
N PHE A 810 40.45 4.77 -42.35
CA PHE A 810 40.20 6.20 -42.12
C PHE A 810 39.36 6.79 -43.25
N GLY A 811 38.23 7.40 -42.91
CA GLY A 811 37.38 8.14 -43.83
C GLY A 811 36.54 9.19 -43.12
N GLY A 812 35.88 10.04 -43.89
CA GLY A 812 35.00 11.06 -43.36
C GLY A 812 34.05 11.69 -44.38
N ARG A 813 33.07 12.43 -43.87
CA ARG A 813 32.10 13.22 -44.65
C ARG A 813 31.93 14.58 -43.98
N ALA A 814 32.12 15.64 -44.76
CA ALA A 814 31.78 17.00 -44.36
C ALA A 814 30.45 17.40 -45.01
N THR A 815 29.56 18.01 -44.23
CA THR A 815 28.24 18.49 -44.67
C THR A 815 28.12 19.97 -44.33
N VAL A 816 27.91 20.80 -45.33
CA VAL A 816 27.66 22.23 -45.16
C VAL A 816 26.15 22.46 -45.33
N LYS A 817 25.52 23.04 -44.31
CA LYS A 817 24.11 23.42 -44.29
C LYS A 817 24.00 24.93 -44.40
N LEU A 818 23.28 25.40 -45.42
CA LEU A 818 22.87 26.78 -45.62
C LEU A 818 21.32 26.85 -45.57
N TRP A 819 20.75 28.03 -45.37
CA TRP A 819 19.31 28.20 -45.11
C TRP A 819 18.35 27.71 -46.21
N PHE A 820 18.86 27.40 -47.41
CA PHE A 820 18.08 26.88 -48.55
C PHE A 820 18.70 25.67 -49.23
N ILE A 821 19.93 25.28 -48.88
CA ILE A 821 20.66 24.19 -49.54
C ILE A 821 21.60 23.50 -48.55
N SER A 822 21.73 22.18 -48.68
CA SER A 822 22.73 21.39 -47.97
C SER A 822 23.53 20.58 -48.98
N PHE A 823 24.85 20.57 -48.86
CA PHE A 823 25.71 19.74 -49.71
C PHE A 823 26.78 19.04 -48.87
N SER A 824 27.13 17.82 -49.27
CA SER A 824 28.09 16.97 -48.57
C SER A 824 29.16 16.44 -49.51
N PHE A 825 30.39 16.33 -49.04
CA PHE A 825 31.50 15.68 -49.74
C PHE A 825 32.21 14.70 -48.82
N GLY A 826 32.54 13.52 -49.36
CA GLY A 826 33.30 12.49 -48.66
C GLY A 826 34.80 12.60 -48.93
N PHE A 827 35.62 12.15 -47.99
CA PHE A 827 37.07 12.03 -48.14
C PHE A 827 37.58 10.76 -47.42
N GLY A 828 38.75 10.26 -47.82
CA GLY A 828 39.30 9.00 -47.31
C GLY A 828 38.56 7.76 -47.82
N SER A 829 38.68 6.65 -47.09
CA SER A 829 38.14 5.34 -47.49
C SER A 829 36.64 5.21 -47.19
N SER A 830 35.94 4.43 -48.01
CA SER A 830 34.58 3.97 -47.69
C SER A 830 34.56 3.16 -46.40
N ARG A 831 33.39 3.14 -45.75
CA ARG A 831 33.15 2.44 -44.48
C ARG A 831 33.03 0.92 -44.70
N ASP A 832 34.10 0.29 -45.19
CA ASP A 832 34.19 -1.15 -45.49
C ASP A 832 34.92 -1.94 -44.38
N ASN A 833 34.76 -3.27 -44.43
CA ASN A 833 35.03 -4.27 -43.39
C ASN A 833 36.31 -4.13 -42.53
N THR A 834 36.17 -4.44 -41.24
CA THR A 834 37.28 -4.51 -40.26
C THR A 834 38.24 -5.68 -40.56
N PRO A 835 39.57 -5.52 -40.37
CA PRO A 835 40.56 -6.58 -40.58
C PRO A 835 40.36 -7.76 -39.60
N THR A 836 40.64 -8.99 -40.05
CA THR A 836 40.62 -10.20 -39.21
C THR A 836 41.88 -10.34 -38.37
N VAL A 837 41.74 -10.70 -37.10
CA VAL A 837 42.84 -11.05 -36.18
C VAL A 837 43.08 -12.57 -36.20
N ASP A 838 44.32 -13.03 -36.05
CA ASP A 838 44.65 -14.47 -35.97
C ASP A 838 44.59 -15.01 -34.52
N TRP A 839 44.80 -16.33 -34.31
CA TRP A 839 44.69 -16.93 -32.97
C TRP A 839 45.80 -16.50 -32.00
N PRO A 840 47.10 -16.46 -32.38
CA PRO A 840 48.15 -15.96 -31.51
C PRO A 840 47.87 -14.54 -30.99
N GLU A 841 47.48 -13.62 -31.88
CA GLU A 841 47.18 -12.24 -31.52
C GLU A 841 45.85 -12.12 -30.75
N PHE A 842 44.86 -12.96 -31.03
CA PHE A 842 43.63 -13.02 -30.24
C PHE A 842 43.87 -13.56 -28.83
N ARG A 843 44.71 -14.59 -28.68
CA ARG A 843 45.00 -15.26 -27.39
C ARG A 843 45.66 -14.34 -26.38
N THR A 844 46.50 -13.39 -26.80
CA THR A 844 47.11 -12.41 -25.88
C THR A 844 46.07 -11.49 -25.24
N GLN A 845 44.86 -11.44 -25.78
CA GLN A 845 43.79 -10.54 -25.36
C GLN A 845 42.73 -11.22 -24.47
N ILE A 846 42.92 -12.50 -24.10
CA ILE A 846 41.99 -13.28 -23.27
C ILE A 846 42.62 -13.48 -21.87
N PRO A 847 41.88 -13.27 -20.77
CA PRO A 847 42.37 -13.58 -19.41
C PRO A 847 42.67 -15.07 -19.21
N ALA A 848 43.28 -15.43 -18.07
CA ALA A 848 43.70 -16.79 -17.77
C ALA A 848 42.59 -17.84 -18.05
N PRO A 849 42.92 -18.98 -18.67
CA PRO A 849 41.94 -19.81 -19.37
C PRO A 849 41.00 -20.59 -18.45
N ALA A 850 41.37 -20.93 -17.21
CA ALA A 850 40.49 -21.63 -16.27
C ALA A 850 40.93 -21.44 -14.82
N ARG A 851 39.97 -21.51 -13.87
CA ARG A 851 40.19 -21.49 -12.43
C ARG A 851 39.28 -22.48 -11.71
N VAL A 852 39.70 -22.91 -10.52
CA VAL A 852 38.90 -23.74 -9.60
C VAL A 852 38.63 -22.92 -8.35
N ILE A 853 37.36 -22.80 -7.98
CA ILE A 853 36.90 -21.99 -6.85
C ILE A 853 36.19 -22.92 -5.86
N PRO A 854 36.67 -23.06 -4.61
CA PRO A 854 35.88 -23.68 -3.57
C PRO A 854 34.72 -22.74 -3.19
N ASN A 855 33.50 -23.25 -3.21
CA ASN A 855 32.28 -22.47 -2.91
C ASN A 855 31.86 -22.64 -1.44
N GLU A 856 31.80 -23.88 -0.97
CA GLU A 856 31.27 -24.25 0.35
C GLU A 856 32.07 -25.44 0.89
N GLY A 857 32.10 -25.62 2.22
CA GLY A 857 32.80 -26.74 2.86
C GLY A 857 34.32 -26.58 2.91
N LEU A 858 34.84 -25.36 2.79
CA LEU A 858 36.25 -25.07 3.09
C LEU A 858 36.45 -25.10 4.62
N LEU A 859 37.35 -25.94 5.12
CA LEU A 859 37.61 -26.05 6.56
C LEU A 859 38.60 -24.96 7.00
N ALA A 860 38.11 -23.72 7.09
CA ALA A 860 38.89 -22.55 7.51
C ALA A 860 39.22 -22.53 9.01
N ASP A 861 38.56 -23.37 9.82
CA ASP A 861 38.77 -23.52 11.26
C ASP A 861 40.01 -24.35 11.63
N ALA A 862 40.87 -24.69 10.65
CA ALA A 862 42.18 -25.24 10.93
C ALA A 862 43.06 -24.16 11.60
N ASP A 863 43.76 -24.51 12.68
CA ASP A 863 44.70 -23.62 13.37
C ASP A 863 45.68 -22.96 12.40
N GLN A 864 46.04 -21.68 12.63
CA GLN A 864 46.97 -20.95 11.75
C GLN A 864 48.32 -21.68 11.60
N GLY A 865 48.76 -22.43 12.63
CA GLY A 865 49.95 -23.27 12.56
C GLY A 865 49.80 -24.47 11.62
N GLU A 866 48.62 -25.10 11.58
CA GLU A 866 48.32 -26.19 10.65
C GLU A 866 48.21 -25.69 9.21
N ILE A 867 47.57 -24.54 9.00
CA ILE A 867 47.50 -23.88 7.69
C ILE A 867 48.92 -23.55 7.19
N ALA A 868 49.76 -22.99 8.05
CA ALA A 868 51.16 -22.66 7.71
C ALA A 868 51.99 -23.92 7.42
N ARG A 869 51.83 -24.99 8.21
CA ARG A 869 52.52 -26.28 8.01
C ARG A 869 52.15 -26.89 6.66
N ARG A 870 50.85 -26.96 6.34
CA ARG A 870 50.34 -27.49 5.07
C ARG A 870 50.82 -26.68 3.88
N ALA A 871 50.79 -25.35 3.99
CA ALA A 871 51.29 -24.46 2.95
C ALA A 871 52.80 -24.68 2.70
N ALA A 872 53.61 -24.82 3.76
CA ALA A 872 55.03 -25.12 3.66
C ALA A 872 55.30 -26.50 3.02
N ALA A 873 54.49 -27.50 3.37
CA ALA A 873 54.57 -28.86 2.83
C ALA A 873 53.91 -29.03 1.44
N LYS A 874 53.25 -27.97 0.92
CA LYS A 874 52.43 -28.01 -0.30
C LYS A 874 51.35 -29.10 -0.26
N GLU A 875 50.79 -29.35 0.91
CA GLU A 875 49.69 -30.29 1.11
C GLU A 875 48.36 -29.72 0.54
N PRO A 876 47.40 -30.56 0.10
CA PRO A 876 46.10 -30.10 -0.37
C PRO A 876 45.31 -29.34 0.69
N THR A 877 44.50 -28.38 0.25
CA THR A 877 43.55 -27.66 1.11
C THR A 877 42.56 -28.62 1.75
N LEU A 878 42.34 -28.47 3.05
CA LEU A 878 41.35 -29.26 3.77
C LEU A 878 39.93 -28.81 3.41
N VAL A 879 39.09 -29.79 3.09
CA VAL A 879 37.70 -29.60 2.72
C VAL A 879 36.84 -30.61 3.48
N SER A 880 35.58 -30.24 3.73
CA SER A 880 34.61 -31.13 4.34
C SER A 880 34.40 -32.36 3.46
N SER A 881 34.28 -33.55 4.06
CA SER A 881 33.85 -34.76 3.34
C SER A 881 32.35 -34.75 3.00
N ALA A 882 31.61 -33.79 3.56
CA ALA A 882 30.16 -33.63 3.45
C ALA A 882 29.83 -32.24 2.90
N GLY A 883 29.03 -32.18 1.83
CA GLY A 883 28.54 -30.91 1.27
C GLY A 883 29.59 -30.01 0.60
N PHE A 884 30.87 -30.42 0.50
CA PHE A 884 31.89 -29.63 -0.18
C PHE A 884 31.46 -29.34 -1.62
N THR A 885 31.48 -28.06 -1.99
CA THR A 885 31.11 -27.62 -3.34
C THR A 885 32.26 -26.83 -3.93
N PHE A 886 32.62 -27.14 -5.17
CA PHE A 886 33.58 -26.36 -5.94
C PHE A 886 33.10 -26.14 -7.37
N THR A 887 33.56 -25.05 -7.97
CA THR A 887 33.22 -24.66 -9.33
C THR A 887 34.50 -24.54 -10.16
N THR A 888 34.53 -25.15 -11.34
CA THR A 888 35.53 -24.86 -12.37
C THR A 888 34.94 -23.82 -13.32
N GLU A 889 35.69 -22.77 -13.64
CA GLU A 889 35.22 -21.69 -14.53
C GLU A 889 36.29 -21.30 -15.54
N SER A 890 35.87 -20.86 -16.72
CA SER A 890 36.71 -20.35 -17.79
C SER A 890 36.20 -19.00 -18.30
N GLY A 891 37.12 -18.08 -18.65
CA GLY A 891 36.80 -16.87 -19.40
C GLY A 891 36.49 -17.11 -20.88
N ILE A 892 36.62 -18.36 -21.35
CA ILE A 892 36.30 -18.80 -22.70
C ILE A 892 35.00 -19.62 -22.62
N PRO A 893 33.94 -19.26 -23.37
CA PRO A 893 32.73 -20.07 -23.41
C PRO A 893 33.04 -21.44 -24.01
N ALA A 894 32.46 -22.48 -23.41
CA ALA A 894 32.53 -23.85 -23.87
C ALA A 894 31.30 -24.19 -24.73
N SER A 895 31.53 -24.98 -25.76
CA SER A 895 30.49 -25.70 -26.48
C SER A 895 30.20 -27.07 -25.85
N HIS A 896 31.20 -27.65 -25.19
CA HIS A 896 31.14 -28.99 -24.59
C HIS A 896 31.83 -28.99 -23.23
N LEU A 897 31.18 -29.57 -22.22
CA LEU A 897 31.70 -29.77 -20.87
C LEU A 897 31.97 -31.25 -20.64
N TYR A 898 33.19 -31.60 -20.24
CA TYR A 898 33.61 -32.97 -19.96
C TYR A 898 34.12 -33.12 -18.52
N ILE A 899 33.83 -34.27 -17.91
CA ILE A 899 34.56 -34.76 -16.74
C ILE A 899 35.34 -36.01 -17.15
N ASN A 900 36.66 -35.93 -17.02
CA ASN A 900 37.64 -36.85 -17.60
C ASN A 900 37.43 -36.89 -19.13
N ASP A 901 36.71 -37.88 -19.65
CA ASP A 901 36.32 -38.00 -21.06
C ASP A 901 34.80 -38.15 -21.29
N ARG A 902 33.99 -38.09 -20.22
CA ARG A 902 32.54 -38.20 -20.30
C ARG A 902 31.91 -36.83 -20.55
N LEU A 903 31.15 -36.70 -21.64
CA LEU A 903 30.37 -35.49 -21.95
C LEU A 903 29.27 -35.31 -20.90
N ILE A 904 29.28 -34.17 -20.20
CA ILE A 904 28.29 -33.80 -19.18
C ILE A 904 27.18 -32.95 -19.81
N LYS A 905 27.56 -31.94 -20.60
CA LYS A 905 26.61 -31.04 -21.25
C LYS A 905 27.22 -30.47 -22.53
N GLN A 906 26.37 -30.34 -23.54
CA GLN A 906 26.64 -29.60 -24.77
C GLN A 906 25.77 -28.35 -24.79
N SER A 907 26.29 -27.25 -25.34
CA SER A 907 25.52 -26.01 -25.55
C SER A 907 24.46 -26.23 -26.64
N ASP A 908 23.37 -25.48 -26.59
CA ASP A 908 22.26 -25.65 -27.55
C ASP A 908 22.71 -25.41 -29.00
N ALA A 909 23.67 -24.51 -29.21
CA ALA A 909 24.27 -24.23 -30.52
C ALA A 909 25.34 -25.27 -30.94
N GLY A 910 25.83 -26.11 -30.03
CA GLY A 910 26.92 -27.07 -30.27
C GLY A 910 28.29 -26.47 -30.60
N SER A 911 28.38 -25.14 -30.72
CA SER A 911 29.59 -24.41 -31.10
C SER A 911 29.61 -23.00 -30.51
N ILE A 912 30.76 -22.33 -30.63
CA ILE A 912 30.94 -20.91 -30.32
C ILE A 912 31.37 -20.14 -31.57
N ASP A 913 31.19 -18.82 -31.54
CA ASP A 913 31.72 -17.91 -32.54
C ASP A 913 32.92 -17.15 -31.98
N ILE A 914 33.82 -16.67 -32.86
CA ILE A 914 34.96 -15.84 -32.48
C ILE A 914 34.97 -14.60 -33.38
N ARG A 915 34.36 -13.51 -32.90
CA ARG A 915 34.11 -12.30 -33.67
C ARG A 915 35.39 -11.68 -34.24
N PRO A 916 36.48 -11.45 -33.48
CA PRO A 916 37.69 -10.81 -34.00
C PRO A 916 38.40 -11.62 -35.09
N MET A 917 38.23 -12.95 -35.06
CA MET A 917 38.77 -13.86 -36.08
C MET A 917 37.82 -14.11 -37.25
N ARG A 918 36.60 -13.53 -37.20
CA ARG A 918 35.48 -13.81 -38.12
C ARG A 918 35.18 -15.31 -38.28
N LYS A 919 35.40 -16.12 -37.25
CA LYS A 919 35.08 -17.57 -37.26
C LYS A 919 33.72 -17.82 -36.63
N THR A 920 32.98 -18.76 -37.23
CA THR A 920 31.73 -19.29 -36.67
C THR A 920 31.85 -20.81 -36.55
N GLY A 921 31.03 -21.44 -35.70
CA GLY A 921 30.99 -22.90 -35.62
C GLY A 921 32.21 -23.55 -34.97
N VAL A 922 32.94 -22.85 -34.10
CA VAL A 922 34.16 -23.35 -33.45
C VAL A 922 33.81 -24.26 -32.27
N THR A 923 34.49 -25.40 -32.15
CA THR A 923 34.39 -26.26 -30.97
C THR A 923 35.32 -25.78 -29.87
N SER A 924 34.75 -25.50 -28.70
CA SER A 924 35.47 -25.16 -27.46
C SER A 924 35.08 -26.18 -26.37
N ALA A 925 36.07 -26.85 -25.77
CA ALA A 925 35.86 -27.92 -24.80
C ALA A 925 36.47 -27.57 -23.44
N HIS A 926 35.65 -27.57 -22.39
CA HIS A 926 36.09 -27.46 -21.00
C HIS A 926 36.22 -28.87 -20.43
N ARG A 927 37.43 -29.30 -20.06
CA ARG A 927 37.70 -30.63 -19.50
C ARG A 927 38.13 -30.52 -18.04
N VAL A 928 37.40 -31.20 -17.14
CA VAL A 928 37.73 -31.31 -15.72
C VAL A 928 38.21 -32.72 -15.44
N THR A 929 39.44 -32.89 -14.96
CA THR A 929 39.96 -34.21 -14.59
C THR A 929 39.82 -34.41 -13.08
N ILE A 930 39.20 -35.51 -12.67
CA ILE A 930 39.02 -35.87 -11.25
C ILE A 930 39.55 -37.28 -11.05
N THR A 931 40.44 -37.41 -10.08
CA THR A 931 41.07 -38.69 -9.72
C THR A 931 40.94 -38.95 -8.23
N LYS A 932 40.73 -40.22 -7.87
CA LYS A 932 40.78 -40.71 -6.49
C LYS A 932 41.89 -41.76 -6.40
N ASP A 933 42.86 -41.54 -5.51
CA ASP A 933 44.01 -42.42 -5.32
C ASP A 933 44.77 -42.76 -6.62
N GLY A 934 44.90 -41.77 -7.51
CA GLY A 934 45.57 -41.92 -8.81
C GLY A 934 44.72 -42.58 -9.92
N THR A 935 43.49 -42.99 -9.62
CA THR A 935 42.56 -43.58 -10.59
C THR A 935 41.48 -42.59 -11.02
N THR A 936 41.02 -42.69 -12.27
CA THR A 936 39.96 -41.85 -12.82
C THR A 936 38.68 -42.00 -12.00
N PHE A 937 38.15 -40.91 -11.47
CA PHE A 937 36.97 -40.88 -10.63
C PHE A 937 35.83 -40.12 -11.33
N HIS A 938 34.65 -40.73 -11.39
CA HIS A 938 33.46 -40.14 -12.00
C HIS A 938 32.45 -39.77 -10.90
N PRO A 939 32.28 -38.47 -10.59
CA PRO A 939 31.41 -38.01 -9.51
C PRO A 939 29.95 -38.48 -9.63
N THR A 940 29.42 -38.53 -10.86
CA THR A 940 28.02 -38.91 -11.11
C THR A 940 27.71 -40.35 -10.76
N ASP A 941 28.73 -41.22 -10.72
CA ASP A 941 28.56 -42.64 -10.35
C ASP A 941 28.52 -42.83 -8.82
N HIS A 942 28.79 -41.76 -8.06
CA HIS A 942 28.85 -41.74 -6.59
C HIS A 942 27.92 -40.70 -5.96
N HIS A 943 26.78 -40.39 -6.61
CA HIS A 943 25.76 -39.44 -6.13
C HIS A 943 26.24 -37.99 -5.91
N TRP A 944 27.38 -37.60 -6.48
CA TRP A 944 27.74 -36.18 -6.49
C TRP A 944 26.86 -35.44 -7.48
N VAL A 945 26.43 -34.24 -7.10
CA VAL A 945 25.60 -33.39 -7.95
C VAL A 945 26.51 -32.57 -8.85
N VAL A 946 26.42 -32.79 -10.16
CA VAL A 946 27.18 -32.03 -11.18
C VAL A 946 26.20 -31.15 -11.95
N LYS A 947 26.38 -29.83 -11.87
CA LYS A 947 25.55 -28.84 -12.58
C LYS A 947 26.42 -28.02 -13.55
N PRO A 948 26.02 -27.87 -14.82
CA PRO A 948 26.63 -26.91 -15.72
C PRO A 948 26.53 -25.49 -15.16
N VAL A 949 27.62 -24.73 -15.25
CA VAL A 949 27.62 -23.30 -14.97
C VAL A 949 27.49 -22.57 -16.29
N THR A 950 26.44 -21.77 -16.38
CA THR A 950 26.29 -20.78 -17.43
C THR A 950 26.71 -19.43 -16.93
N GLY A 951 27.44 -18.70 -17.76
CA GLY A 951 27.82 -17.34 -17.51
C GLY A 951 27.60 -16.48 -18.74
N THR A 952 28.05 -15.25 -18.60
CA THR A 952 27.85 -14.21 -19.59
C THR A 952 29.19 -13.80 -20.16
N VAL A 953 29.27 -13.66 -21.48
CA VAL A 953 30.54 -13.41 -22.17
C VAL A 953 30.43 -12.24 -23.13
N ALA A 954 31.55 -11.54 -23.36
CA ALA A 954 31.57 -10.36 -24.21
C ALA A 954 31.26 -10.71 -25.69
N PRO A 955 30.22 -10.12 -26.32
CA PRO A 955 29.88 -10.35 -27.72
C PRO A 955 30.97 -9.87 -28.68
N GLY A 956 31.75 -8.86 -28.27
CA GLY A 956 32.94 -8.40 -28.99
C GLY A 956 33.99 -9.49 -29.22
N LEU A 957 34.02 -10.51 -28.35
CA LEU A 957 34.93 -11.67 -28.47
C LEU A 957 34.20 -12.89 -29.04
N TRP A 958 33.01 -13.20 -28.52
CA TRP A 958 32.35 -14.51 -28.69
C TRP A 958 31.03 -14.46 -29.50
N GLY A 959 30.69 -13.31 -30.07
CA GLY A 959 29.50 -13.14 -30.89
C GLY A 959 29.73 -13.50 -32.36
N LYS A 960 28.64 -13.52 -33.13
CA LYS A 960 28.73 -13.65 -34.58
C LYS A 960 29.54 -12.51 -35.20
N PRO A 961 30.27 -12.76 -36.31
CA PRO A 961 30.89 -11.71 -37.11
C PRO A 961 29.86 -10.66 -37.54
N LEU A 962 30.22 -9.38 -37.46
CA LEU A 962 29.33 -8.27 -37.83
C LEU A 962 29.35 -8.05 -39.34
N ALA A 963 28.22 -7.60 -39.90
CA ALA A 963 28.13 -7.19 -41.30
C ALA A 963 28.75 -5.80 -41.51
N LYS A 964 28.49 -4.87 -40.58
CA LYS A 964 29.12 -3.55 -40.52
C LYS A 964 29.64 -3.27 -39.10
N PRO A 965 30.73 -2.50 -38.93
CA PRO A 965 31.27 -2.18 -37.60
C PRO A 965 30.26 -1.54 -36.64
N GLY A 966 29.34 -0.70 -37.15
CA GLY A 966 28.33 -0.02 -36.35
C GLY A 966 27.23 -0.91 -35.78
N ASP A 967 27.02 -2.12 -36.32
CA ASP A 967 25.96 -3.04 -35.86
C ASP A 967 26.20 -3.53 -34.41
N ALA A 968 27.41 -3.37 -33.88
CA ALA A 968 27.73 -3.68 -32.48
C ALA A 968 27.17 -2.67 -31.48
N LEU A 969 26.72 -1.49 -31.93
CA LEU A 969 26.13 -0.46 -31.08
C LEU A 969 24.66 -0.74 -30.77
N ASP A 970 23.99 -1.48 -31.65
CA ASP A 970 22.56 -1.85 -31.52
C ASP A 970 22.36 -3.25 -30.93
N GLY A 971 23.43 -4.04 -30.83
CA GLY A 971 23.39 -5.43 -30.36
C GLY A 971 23.51 -5.59 -28.84
N ASP A 972 23.20 -6.80 -28.36
CA ASP A 972 23.35 -7.17 -26.95
C ASP A 972 24.77 -6.86 -26.46
N GLN A 973 24.88 -6.21 -25.30
CA GLN A 973 26.18 -5.88 -24.68
C GLN A 973 26.88 -7.12 -24.11
N LEU A 974 26.11 -8.19 -23.92
CA LEU A 974 26.49 -9.41 -23.24
C LEU A 974 25.82 -10.60 -23.93
N LEU A 975 26.54 -11.70 -24.10
CA LEU A 975 25.95 -12.97 -24.53
C LEU A 975 25.67 -13.81 -23.29
N GLU A 976 24.40 -13.90 -22.93
CA GLU A 976 23.95 -14.68 -21.78
C GLU A 976 23.94 -16.19 -22.06
N ASN A 977 23.81 -16.97 -20.99
CA ASN A 977 23.58 -18.41 -21.01
C ASN A 977 24.64 -19.22 -21.78
N ARG A 978 25.91 -18.79 -21.73
CA ARG A 978 27.02 -19.55 -22.31
C ARG A 978 27.62 -20.49 -21.28
N LEU A 979 27.89 -21.74 -21.65
CA LEU A 979 28.56 -22.66 -20.74
C LEU A 979 29.96 -22.13 -20.42
N THR A 980 30.25 -21.90 -19.14
CA THR A 980 31.55 -21.37 -18.69
C THR A 980 32.27 -22.34 -17.76
N GLY A 981 31.57 -23.37 -17.26
CA GLY A 981 32.20 -24.42 -16.47
C GLY A 981 31.23 -25.38 -15.77
N LEU A 982 31.67 -25.98 -14.65
CA LEU A 982 30.95 -27.01 -13.91
C LEU A 982 30.98 -26.72 -12.39
N ARG A 983 29.82 -26.80 -11.74
CA ARG A 983 29.69 -26.84 -10.29
C ARG A 983 29.51 -28.29 -9.86
N ILE A 984 30.34 -28.73 -8.93
CA ILE A 984 30.38 -30.09 -8.44
C ILE A 984 30.18 -30.04 -6.92
N THR A 985 29.12 -30.68 -6.45
CA THR A 985 28.73 -30.73 -5.04
C THR A 985 28.78 -32.17 -4.55
N LEU A 986 29.56 -32.39 -3.50
CA LEU A 986 29.57 -33.65 -2.76
C LEU A 986 28.22 -33.83 -2.04
N PRO A 987 27.72 -35.06 -1.92
CA PRO A 987 26.48 -35.31 -1.20
C PRO A 987 26.60 -34.83 0.25
N GLU A 988 25.47 -34.37 0.80
CA GLU A 988 25.30 -34.20 2.23
C GLU A 988 25.45 -35.57 2.92
N PRO A 989 25.88 -35.59 4.20
CA PRO A 989 25.91 -36.82 4.96
C PRO A 989 24.48 -37.35 5.11
N ASP A 990 24.27 -38.61 4.73
CA ASP A 990 23.02 -39.31 4.96
C ASP A 990 22.92 -39.62 6.46
N TYR A 991 22.34 -38.68 7.22
CA TYR A 991 21.97 -38.91 8.60
C TYR A 991 20.76 -39.85 8.60
N GLY A 992 21.04 -41.15 8.62
CA GLY A 992 20.00 -42.16 8.81
C GLY A 992 19.12 -41.81 10.03
N THR A 993 17.84 -42.18 9.97
CA THR A 993 16.88 -41.99 11.09
C THR A 993 17.20 -42.83 12.33
N ASP A 994 18.25 -43.62 12.25
CA ASP A 994 18.83 -44.49 13.26
C ASP A 994 20.35 -44.49 13.01
N THR A 995 21.20 -44.79 13.99
CA THR A 995 22.67 -44.91 13.81
C THR A 995 23.07 -46.08 12.88
N GLY A 996 22.08 -46.68 12.20
CA GLY A 996 22.12 -48.02 11.63
C GLY A 996 22.34 -49.06 12.72
N PRO A 997 22.25 -50.36 12.42
CA PRO A 997 22.92 -51.32 13.25
C PRO A 997 24.40 -50.96 13.22
N VAL A 998 24.92 -50.38 14.30
CA VAL A 998 26.34 -50.22 14.49
C VAL A 998 26.89 -51.64 14.50
N THR A 999 27.38 -52.09 13.34
CA THR A 999 27.92 -53.43 13.22
C THR A 999 28.99 -53.57 14.29
N SER A 1000 29.09 -54.72 14.94
CA SER A 1000 30.17 -54.97 15.89
C SER A 1000 31.54 -54.68 15.28
N LYS A 1001 31.66 -54.69 13.94
CA LYS A 1001 32.84 -54.29 13.16
C LYS A 1001 33.12 -52.77 13.14
N ALA A 1002 32.10 -51.92 13.19
CA ALA A 1002 32.27 -50.47 13.31
C ALA A 1002 32.62 -50.04 14.75
N LEU A 1003 32.23 -50.85 15.74
CA LEU A 1003 32.66 -50.75 17.14
C LEU A 1003 33.86 -51.67 17.45
N SER A 1004 34.34 -52.45 16.47
CA SER A 1004 35.45 -53.37 16.71
C SER A 1004 36.73 -52.58 16.71
N TYR A 1005 37.27 -52.39 17.91
CA TYR A 1005 38.70 -52.39 18.13
C TYR A 1005 39.34 -53.53 17.32
N GLU A 1006 40.55 -53.30 16.81
CA GLU A 1006 41.39 -54.30 16.16
C GLU A 1006 41.75 -55.39 17.18
N GLY A 1007 40.79 -56.28 17.44
CA GLY A 1007 40.97 -57.48 18.21
C GLY A 1007 41.92 -58.36 17.44
N LEU A 1008 43.05 -58.69 18.07
CA LEU A 1008 43.90 -59.78 17.61
C LEU A 1008 43.00 -61.01 17.33
N PRO A 1009 43.22 -61.73 16.21
CA PRO A 1009 42.33 -62.79 15.76
C PRO A 1009 42.05 -63.78 16.89
N ASP A 1010 40.81 -64.28 16.97
CA ASP A 1010 40.35 -65.26 17.96
C ASP A 1010 41.33 -66.43 18.07
N GLY A 1011 42.27 -66.29 19.01
CA GLY A 1011 43.13 -67.37 19.44
C GLY A 1011 42.23 -68.39 20.09
N ARG A 1012 42.18 -69.61 19.52
CA ARG A 1012 41.50 -70.79 20.08
C ARG A 1012 41.52 -70.72 21.60
N MET A 1013 40.38 -70.50 22.24
CA MET A 1013 40.22 -70.52 23.69
C MET A 1013 40.85 -71.81 24.22
N PRO A 1014 42.07 -71.79 24.80
CA PRO A 1014 42.75 -73.01 25.08
C PRO A 1014 41.98 -73.71 26.16
N LEU A 1015 41.48 -73.13 27.25
CA LEU A 1015 40.86 -73.89 28.37
C LEU A 1015 39.47 -74.54 28.14
N ARG A 1016 39.31 -75.20 26.98
CA ARG A 1016 39.15 -76.67 26.92
C ARG A 1016 40.43 -77.41 26.40
N VAL A 1017 41.59 -77.03 26.96
CA VAL A 1017 43.03 -77.31 26.68
C VAL A 1017 43.83 -76.46 27.71
N SER A 1018 44.71 -77.09 28.47
CA SER A 1018 45.08 -76.75 29.85
C SER A 1018 45.85 -75.45 30.20
N ASP A 1019 46.22 -74.55 29.29
CA ASP A 1019 47.20 -73.49 29.64
C ASP A 1019 46.88 -72.07 29.10
N PRO A 1020 46.99 -71.00 29.93
CA PRO A 1020 46.77 -69.61 29.51
C PRO A 1020 47.88 -69.10 28.58
N ALA A 1021 47.50 -68.47 27.45
CA ALA A 1021 48.43 -67.85 26.51
C ALA A 1021 48.56 -66.34 26.76
N GLY A 1022 49.73 -65.92 27.24
CA GLY A 1022 50.10 -64.55 27.56
C GLY A 1022 50.99 -64.51 28.82
N PRO A 1023 51.85 -63.49 29.01
CA PRO A 1023 52.63 -63.38 30.24
C PRO A 1023 51.66 -63.33 31.43
N GLU A 1024 51.93 -64.15 32.45
CA GLU A 1024 51.08 -64.23 33.64
C GLU A 1024 50.83 -62.82 34.19
N PRO A 1025 49.55 -62.41 34.33
CA PRO A 1025 49.22 -61.21 35.07
C PRO A 1025 49.72 -61.43 36.49
N ARG A 1026 50.68 -60.61 36.93
CA ARG A 1026 51.14 -60.63 38.32
C ARG A 1026 50.69 -59.36 38.99
N ALA A 1027 50.33 -59.48 40.27
CA ALA A 1027 50.15 -58.29 41.09
C ALA A 1027 51.47 -57.51 41.06
N ASP A 1028 51.39 -56.24 40.68
CA ASP A 1028 52.51 -55.33 40.84
C ASP A 1028 52.18 -54.40 42.01
N ASP A 1029 52.89 -54.62 43.12
CA ASP A 1029 52.68 -53.88 44.35
C ASP A 1029 52.93 -52.36 44.20
N GLN A 1030 53.59 -51.93 43.11
CA GLN A 1030 53.76 -50.51 42.78
C GLN A 1030 52.59 -49.89 42.02
N SER A 1031 51.72 -50.69 41.39
CA SER A 1031 50.68 -50.18 40.49
C SER A 1031 49.67 -49.25 41.17
N ILE A 1032 49.26 -49.54 42.41
CA ILE A 1032 48.39 -48.62 43.18
C ILE A 1032 49.13 -47.30 43.42
N ARG A 1033 50.42 -47.37 43.79
CA ARG A 1033 51.24 -46.19 44.04
C ARG A 1033 51.45 -45.35 42.78
N ILE A 1034 51.70 -45.98 41.64
CA ILE A 1034 51.80 -45.31 40.35
C ILE A 1034 50.49 -44.58 40.01
N ILE A 1035 49.34 -45.21 40.21
CA ILE A 1035 48.04 -44.56 39.97
C ILE A 1035 47.87 -43.36 40.91
N VAL A 1036 48.16 -43.51 42.20
CA VAL A 1036 48.10 -42.43 43.20
C VAL A 1036 49.00 -41.26 42.79
N ASP A 1037 50.24 -41.55 42.36
CA ASP A 1037 51.25 -40.54 42.08
C ASP A 1037 51.06 -39.86 40.71
N THR A 1038 50.48 -40.55 39.72
CA THR A 1038 50.44 -40.06 38.33
C THR A 1038 49.06 -39.58 37.86
N VAL A 1039 47.95 -40.13 38.35
CA VAL A 1039 46.62 -39.83 37.78
C VAL A 1039 46.19 -38.36 37.95
N ALA A 1040 46.70 -37.71 39.00
CA ALA A 1040 46.52 -36.29 39.29
C ALA A 1040 47.79 -35.45 39.05
N ALA A 1041 48.85 -36.04 38.49
CA ALA A 1041 50.10 -35.32 38.25
C ALA A 1041 49.90 -34.15 37.27
N PRO A 1042 50.64 -33.04 37.44
CA PRO A 1042 50.47 -31.85 36.59
C PRO A 1042 50.63 -32.13 35.09
N THR A 1043 51.56 -33.01 34.71
CA THR A 1043 51.80 -33.40 33.32
C THR A 1043 50.63 -34.18 32.72
N VAL A 1044 50.08 -35.14 33.46
CA VAL A 1044 48.91 -35.92 33.04
C VAL A 1044 47.67 -35.03 32.94
N LYS A 1045 47.47 -34.14 33.93
CA LYS A 1045 46.42 -33.12 33.88
C LYS A 1045 46.54 -32.25 32.63
N ALA A 1046 47.74 -31.72 32.35
CA ALA A 1046 47.97 -30.89 31.16
C ALA A 1046 47.65 -31.63 29.86
N CYS A 1047 48.00 -32.92 29.74
CA CYS A 1047 47.64 -33.74 28.59
C CYS A 1047 46.11 -33.91 28.46
N ARG A 1048 45.39 -34.18 29.56
CA ARG A 1048 43.92 -34.28 29.53
C ARG A 1048 43.27 -32.95 29.16
N THR A 1049 43.72 -31.84 29.76
CA THR A 1049 43.24 -30.49 29.41
C THR A 1049 43.51 -30.18 27.93
N ALA A 1050 44.64 -30.59 27.37
CA ALA A 1050 44.95 -30.41 25.95
C ALA A 1050 43.99 -31.19 25.04
N VAL A 1051 43.64 -32.43 25.40
CA VAL A 1051 42.66 -33.23 24.66
C VAL A 1051 41.25 -32.62 24.78
N LEU A 1052 40.82 -32.25 25.99
CA LEU A 1052 39.49 -31.70 26.23
C LEU A 1052 39.31 -30.32 25.60
N SER A 1053 40.33 -29.46 25.64
CA SER A 1053 40.32 -28.18 24.93
C SER A 1053 40.30 -28.37 23.41
N THR A 1054 40.93 -29.43 22.90
CA THR A 1054 40.83 -29.78 21.47
C THR A 1054 39.43 -30.23 21.10
N LEU A 1055 38.79 -31.07 21.91
CA LEU A 1055 37.39 -31.48 21.70
C LEU A 1055 36.41 -30.31 21.81
N ALA A 1056 36.60 -29.41 22.77
CA ALA A 1056 35.80 -28.20 22.91
C ALA A 1056 35.96 -27.26 21.70
N ARG A 1057 37.18 -27.09 21.19
CA ARG A 1057 37.44 -26.34 19.95
C ARG A 1057 36.77 -26.95 18.72
N LEU A 1058 36.56 -28.26 18.70
CA LEU A 1058 35.87 -28.99 17.64
C LEU A 1058 34.34 -29.06 17.84
N GLY A 1059 33.78 -28.31 18.80
CA GLY A 1059 32.33 -28.26 19.07
C GLY A 1059 31.77 -29.49 19.80
N ALA A 1060 32.63 -30.44 20.18
CA ALA A 1060 32.27 -31.67 20.90
C ALA A 1060 32.79 -31.68 22.36
N GLY A 1061 32.94 -30.49 22.95
CA GLY A 1061 33.48 -30.34 24.30
C GLY A 1061 32.54 -30.90 25.35
N PRO A 1062 33.00 -31.79 26.25
CA PRO A 1062 32.20 -32.17 27.41
C PRO A 1062 32.09 -31.00 28.39
N GLY A 1063 31.05 -30.99 29.24
CA GLY A 1063 30.74 -29.87 30.14
C GLY A 1063 31.90 -29.47 31.06
N ALA A 1064 31.87 -28.24 31.59
CA ALA A 1064 32.97 -27.60 32.32
C ALA A 1064 33.54 -28.43 33.50
N ASP A 1065 32.75 -29.35 34.06
CA ASP A 1065 33.14 -30.17 35.22
C ASP A 1065 33.92 -31.47 34.86
N THR A 1066 34.13 -31.74 33.57
CA THR A 1066 34.67 -33.02 33.09
C THR A 1066 36.18 -33.17 33.36
N ASP A 1067 36.96 -32.08 33.43
CA ASP A 1067 38.40 -32.13 33.72
C ASP A 1067 38.73 -31.84 35.20
N SER A 1068 38.01 -32.49 36.11
CA SER A 1068 38.29 -32.34 37.54
C SER A 1068 39.72 -32.79 37.88
N PRO A 1069 40.40 -32.21 38.90
CA PRO A 1069 41.81 -32.49 39.21
C PRO A 1069 42.16 -33.94 39.52
N LEU A 1070 41.16 -34.82 39.73
CA LEU A 1070 41.27 -36.22 40.17
C LEU A 1070 42.10 -36.44 41.44
N THR A 1071 42.45 -35.38 42.18
CA THR A 1071 43.19 -35.45 43.44
C THR A 1071 42.43 -36.25 44.51
N GLY A 1072 41.11 -36.09 44.56
CA GLY A 1072 40.24 -36.90 45.41
C GLY A 1072 40.29 -38.38 45.05
N TYR A 1073 40.26 -38.71 43.75
CA TYR A 1073 40.35 -40.09 43.27
C TYR A 1073 41.73 -40.70 43.56
N ALA A 1074 42.81 -39.94 43.35
CA ALA A 1074 44.18 -40.36 43.70
C ALA A 1074 44.29 -40.70 45.20
N ALA A 1075 43.76 -39.84 46.07
CA ALA A 1075 43.74 -40.09 47.51
C ALA A 1075 42.88 -41.31 47.89
N LEU A 1076 41.77 -41.52 47.19
CA LEU A 1076 40.87 -42.65 47.42
C LEU A 1076 41.49 -43.97 46.94
N ALA A 1077 42.13 -43.98 45.77
CA ALA A 1077 42.70 -45.17 45.15
C ALA A 1077 43.72 -45.86 46.06
N GLY A 1078 44.55 -45.11 46.79
CA GLY A 1078 45.48 -45.66 47.78
C GLY A 1078 44.82 -46.32 49.00
N ARG A 1079 43.52 -46.09 49.23
CA ARG A 1079 42.75 -46.65 50.35
C ARG A 1079 41.71 -47.67 49.92
N SER A 1080 41.10 -47.49 48.75
CA SER A 1080 40.00 -48.31 48.25
C SER A 1080 40.49 -49.49 47.40
N LEU A 1081 41.65 -49.36 46.73
CA LEU A 1081 42.28 -50.48 46.04
C LEU A 1081 43.11 -51.27 47.06
N THR A 1082 42.49 -52.29 47.65
CA THR A 1082 43.13 -53.15 48.67
C THR A 1082 44.02 -54.24 48.07
N THR A 1083 43.99 -54.42 46.76
CA THR A 1083 44.79 -55.43 46.04
C THR A 1083 45.36 -54.79 44.79
N PRO A 1084 46.67 -54.91 44.53
CA PRO A 1084 47.28 -54.32 43.35
C PRO A 1084 46.66 -54.88 42.07
N PRO A 1085 46.33 -54.05 41.07
CA PRO A 1085 45.89 -54.52 39.77
C PRO A 1085 46.92 -55.51 39.20
N LEU A 1086 46.42 -56.57 38.56
CA LEU A 1086 47.31 -57.50 37.86
C LEU A 1086 47.84 -56.81 36.61
N THR A 1087 49.16 -56.69 36.49
CA THR A 1087 49.83 -56.09 35.33
C THR A 1087 50.65 -57.12 34.58
N THR A 1088 50.71 -56.92 33.26
CA THR A 1088 51.55 -57.73 32.37
C THR A 1088 52.96 -57.13 32.30
N THR A 1089 53.93 -57.89 31.80
CA THR A 1089 55.33 -57.43 31.63
C THR A 1089 55.53 -56.25 30.68
N ALA A 1090 54.51 -55.85 29.91
CA ALA A 1090 54.56 -54.63 29.08
C ALA A 1090 54.19 -53.35 29.86
N THR A 1091 53.65 -53.52 31.07
CA THR A 1091 53.11 -52.45 31.94
C THR A 1091 53.83 -52.32 33.30
N ARG A 1092 54.69 -53.29 33.64
CA ARG A 1092 55.71 -53.17 34.71
C ARG A 1092 56.96 -52.57 34.13
#